data_AF-A0A5C7G213-F1
#
_entry.id   AF-A0A5C7G213-F1
#
_cell.length_a   1.000
_cell.length_b   1.000
_cell.length_c   1.000
_cell.angle_alpha   90.00
_cell.angle_beta   90.00
_cell.angle_gamma   90.00
#
_symmetry.space_group_name_H-M   'P 1'
#
loop_
_entity.id
_entity.type
_entity.pdbx_description
1 polymer ?
#
loop_
_entity_poly.entity_id
_entity_poly.type
_entity_poly.pdbx_seq_one_letter_code
_entity_poly.pdbx_strand_id
1 'polypeptide(L)'
;MSITANSQHDFQSTTSSPSTISPNISRSFEDIAYGCIDMINDQGIFGWYLHQSNTTPLLKILLDGKIIGYVRPKSHRPDISSIIGRVADCGFFFKWSDIAIGTAATFPNDDSEVIDPLRVVCVETNREIHQLISQKDIQLNIRHWVSQYAYKHKIFSNVIGNCGAITVNHAETKAIVNARHNLGLNFTRNRKISGRISWDSNESSMASAVEVSIYCEEKLLEKILLNPKSEKSSGLALCSFLWPIPSSLLDGREHNIEVVSSASNGASVTKSVKVGHGHFDSHIEYTGNGQLEGYVIERALTPSARSIQLYVDSKLICEIDAKTFSSPERVKNTFKVNLPADYLDGSPHLVELRSSATIINTKHFICQIKGYIDVLNGHEISGWIYETSVSHPLKLIVSIDDFELPAIIADLPRADVGGNFGFHCNFAHISQGKSSFRISVELKDTRIPVLQTPKFYFRTDGLMEIARKMASPAQKELDQIAIAKYLAPRLIKLMREEVGQGIVIDSTPPAINKIIKIILPVYDGLDETLRCILSLFKSKQKNATEFEVVIIDDCGPNPAISPMLRKVAERPDVTLIVNEKNLGFVRSVNKALRLTAGHDVVLLNADAVVTGNWLDRIKAAAYRSSNIASVTPFSNNATICSYPDPSLENSMPSDLSLEEIDQLCSSLNSGVAVEIPSGVGFCMFMRAAAITEVGILDAENFGKGYGEENDWCVRARDLGWKHVHACDTFVEHIGGVSFGKEKKSKLVEKNLVILEKIYPEYTPIIMDFVKSDPARIFRNRITVERIKQAASLHSERHLYISHSFGGGIEVFCKNRTTTLANSNIAVIMLESIPHKNEVRLSYGDLYADYHASKNMDDMLNDLGILSLSRVHLNSDIGYSSDIWDIAEKLNIPLDVTIHDYTAICPRVTFNVGNGNYCGEPQEPNQCDRCIENNGTYGYLQSRFNKVGKSVASWRDFYKSKLSSANTIYAPDEDVAQRIKKYFPELKVSIRPHEHQGSMPEIRRPVVDPGEIMRIAVIGAIGPHKGFELLRACIEHAYHANLPLQFSIIGYTCNDSELKNYDNVFITGKFEQDQLPHLLDEHNCHAALFLTPGPETFSYTLTEALLSGLWPVVLPIGAQASRVRVTGVGTILPENANARDINSALLALSSL
;
A
#
# COMPACT_ATOMS: atom_id res chain seq x y z
N MET A 1 36.44 23.13 74.55
CA MET A 1 35.10 23.29 75.17
C MET A 1 34.12 23.44 74.02
N SER A 2 33.02 22.71 73.84
CA SER A 2 32.38 21.59 74.52
C SER A 2 31.05 21.40 73.76
N ILE A 3 30.72 20.14 73.37
CA ILE A 3 29.42 19.45 73.54
C ILE A 3 28.18 20.19 72.96
N THR A 4 27.47 19.69 71.95
CA THR A 4 26.36 18.67 72.00
C THR A 4 25.83 18.51 70.56
N ALA A 5 25.78 17.30 69.97
CA ALA A 5 24.68 16.32 69.98
C ALA A 5 23.60 16.52 68.89
N ASN A 6 23.20 15.38 68.31
CA ASN A 6 21.96 15.05 67.56
C ASN A 6 21.95 15.34 66.04
N SER A 7 21.49 14.44 65.17
CA SER A 7 20.73 13.19 65.36
C SER A 7 20.60 12.38 64.06
N GLN A 8 20.76 11.05 64.19
CA GLN A 8 19.96 9.93 63.64
C GLN A 8 19.32 10.03 62.24
N HIS A 9 19.65 9.10 61.33
CA HIS A 9 18.84 7.89 61.08
C HIS A 9 19.57 6.86 60.16
N ASP A 10 19.24 5.59 60.37
CA ASP A 10 19.92 4.37 59.92
C ASP A 10 19.99 4.12 58.39
N PHE A 11 21.10 3.51 57.93
CA PHE A 11 21.16 2.78 56.66
C PHE A 11 20.76 1.31 56.88
N GLN A 12 19.51 0.95 56.55
CA GLN A 12 19.00 -0.43 56.48
C GLN A 12 18.82 -0.91 55.03
N SER A 13 19.04 -2.21 54.85
CA SER A 13 18.94 -3.12 53.69
C SER A 13 18.15 -2.69 52.44
N THR A 14 18.78 -2.82 51.26
CA THR A 14 18.14 -2.85 49.94
C THR A 14 17.87 -4.29 49.50
N THR A 15 16.59 -4.68 49.46
CA THR A 15 16.10 -5.95 48.93
C THR A 15 15.65 -5.78 47.47
N SER A 16 16.42 -6.32 46.52
CA SER A 16 16.04 -6.47 45.12
C SER A 16 15.45 -7.88 44.89
N SER A 17 14.18 -7.96 44.51
CA SER A 17 13.51 -9.22 44.13
C SER A 17 13.82 -9.61 42.68
N PRO A 18 13.81 -10.91 42.33
CA PRO A 18 14.61 -11.48 41.24
C PRO A 18 13.84 -11.67 39.93
N SER A 19 14.50 -11.41 38.81
CA SER A 19 14.10 -11.81 37.46
C SER A 19 14.32 -13.33 37.28
N THR A 20 13.24 -14.10 37.16
CA THR A 20 13.30 -15.53 36.83
C THR A 20 13.51 -15.74 35.33
N ILE A 21 14.74 -16.08 34.97
CA ILE A 21 15.15 -16.65 33.69
C ILE A 21 14.94 -18.18 33.79
N SER A 22 14.39 -18.84 32.76
CA SER A 22 14.35 -20.31 32.67
C SER A 22 15.27 -20.80 31.53
N PRO A 23 16.11 -21.84 31.72
CA PRO A 23 17.04 -22.34 30.71
C PRO A 23 16.47 -23.52 29.92
N ASN A 24 16.71 -23.52 28.61
CA ASN A 24 16.43 -24.64 27.72
C ASN A 24 17.48 -25.74 27.89
N ILE A 25 17.07 -26.93 28.35
CA ILE A 25 17.92 -28.13 28.49
C ILE A 25 17.23 -29.30 27.77
N SER A 26 17.60 -29.54 26.50
CA SER A 26 17.54 -30.86 25.83
C SER A 26 18.47 -30.79 24.60
N ARG A 27 19.42 -31.70 24.31
CA ARG A 27 19.34 -33.17 24.23
C ARG A 27 20.73 -33.86 24.28
N SER A 28 20.66 -35.17 24.55
CA SER A 28 21.66 -36.26 24.52
C SER A 28 22.89 -36.20 25.45
N PHE A 29 22.84 -37.10 26.45
CA PHE A 29 23.94 -37.69 27.20
C PHE A 29 25.10 -38.03 26.25
N GLU A 30 26.30 -37.48 26.44
CA GLU A 30 27.27 -38.10 27.37
C GLU A 30 28.13 -37.14 28.21
N ASP A 31 27.90 -35.83 28.21
CA ASP A 31 28.52 -34.89 29.17
C ASP A 31 27.57 -33.72 29.46
N ILE A 32 27.20 -33.51 30.72
CA ILE A 32 26.21 -32.50 31.13
C ILE A 32 26.92 -31.20 31.52
N ALA A 33 27.08 -30.33 30.54
CA ALA A 33 27.62 -28.99 30.69
C ALA A 33 26.72 -27.97 30.00
N TYR A 34 26.35 -26.90 30.70
CA TYR A 34 25.45 -25.84 30.26
C TYR A 34 26.15 -24.50 30.38
N GLY A 35 25.93 -23.58 29.45
CA GLY A 35 26.38 -22.21 29.63
C GLY A 35 25.79 -21.30 28.59
N CYS A 36 25.81 -20.00 28.87
CA CYS A 36 25.32 -18.96 27.99
C CYS A 36 26.22 -17.73 28.09
N ILE A 37 26.37 -17.02 26.97
CA ILE A 37 26.84 -15.64 26.98
C ILE A 37 25.61 -14.75 27.15
N ASP A 38 25.54 -14.04 28.27
CA ASP A 38 24.40 -13.17 28.58
C ASP A 38 24.51 -11.84 27.81
N MET A 39 25.73 -11.31 27.68
CA MET A 39 25.97 -10.00 27.08
C MET A 39 27.43 -9.84 26.65
N ILE A 40 27.64 -9.10 25.56
CA ILE A 40 28.95 -8.60 25.13
C ILE A 40 28.82 -7.08 25.00
N ASN A 41 29.69 -6.31 25.66
CA ASN A 41 29.68 -4.86 25.59
C ASN A 41 31.12 -4.29 25.54
N ASP A 42 31.26 -2.98 25.64
CA ASP A 42 32.52 -2.25 25.65
C ASP A 42 33.46 -2.58 26.83
N GLN A 43 32.96 -3.24 27.88
CA GLN A 43 33.76 -3.67 29.02
C GLN A 43 34.24 -5.11 28.93
N GLY A 44 33.53 -5.98 28.23
CA GLY A 44 33.91 -7.39 28.08
C GLY A 44 32.75 -8.33 27.77
N ILE A 45 32.96 -9.62 28.07
CA ILE A 45 32.02 -10.72 27.85
C ILE A 45 31.47 -11.20 29.19
N PHE A 46 30.15 -11.15 29.36
CA PHE A 46 29.43 -11.66 30.52
C PHE A 46 28.68 -12.94 30.17
N GLY A 47 28.72 -13.91 31.07
CA GLY A 47 27.98 -15.15 30.87
C GLY A 47 28.00 -16.05 32.09
N TRP A 48 27.58 -17.29 31.90
CA TRP A 48 27.67 -18.33 32.91
C TRP A 48 27.94 -19.70 32.26
N TYR A 49 28.56 -20.60 33.04
CA TYR A 49 28.82 -21.98 32.65
C TYR A 49 28.76 -22.90 33.88
N LEU A 50 27.93 -23.94 33.79
CA LEU A 50 27.62 -24.91 34.81
C LEU A 50 27.95 -26.32 34.29
N HIS A 51 28.85 -27.02 34.98
CA HIS A 51 29.22 -28.40 34.67
C HIS A 51 28.75 -29.35 35.79
N GLN A 52 28.49 -30.62 35.47
CA GLN A 52 28.04 -31.60 36.47
C GLN A 52 29.12 -31.92 37.51
N SER A 53 30.41 -31.87 37.15
CA SER A 53 31.50 -31.97 38.12
C SER A 53 31.58 -30.68 38.94
N ASN A 54 31.69 -30.79 40.28
CA ASN A 54 31.87 -29.63 41.18
C ASN A 54 33.22 -28.89 40.99
N THR A 55 33.93 -29.12 39.88
CA THR A 55 35.16 -28.42 39.51
C THR A 55 34.79 -27.22 38.65
N THR A 56 35.31 -26.03 38.94
CA THR A 56 35.06 -24.82 38.13
C THR A 56 35.93 -24.87 36.87
N PRO A 57 35.37 -25.20 35.69
CA PRO A 57 36.17 -25.46 34.50
C PRO A 57 36.81 -24.18 33.97
N LEU A 58 37.95 -24.30 33.30
CA LEU A 58 38.58 -23.16 32.62
C LEU A 58 37.92 -22.96 31.25
N LEU A 59 37.46 -21.74 30.97
CA LEU A 59 36.94 -21.37 29.65
C LEU A 59 38.06 -20.64 28.89
N LYS A 60 38.28 -21.00 27.63
CA LYS A 60 39.15 -20.27 26.69
C LYS A 60 38.28 -19.36 25.81
N ILE A 61 38.68 -18.11 25.68
CA ILE A 61 38.08 -17.13 24.78
C ILE A 61 38.91 -17.14 23.50
N LEU A 62 38.29 -17.45 22.38
CA LEU A 62 38.91 -17.43 21.06
C LEU A 62 38.35 -16.28 20.25
N LEU A 63 39.23 -15.55 19.57
CA LEU A 63 38.90 -14.59 18.52
C LEU A 63 39.62 -15.03 17.24
N ASP A 64 38.88 -15.27 16.16
CA ASP A 64 39.35 -15.85 14.89
C ASP A 64 40.13 -17.15 15.09
N GLY A 65 39.67 -17.99 16.01
CA GLY A 65 40.31 -19.26 16.38
C GLY A 65 41.61 -19.11 17.19
N LYS A 66 42.08 -17.88 17.48
CA LYS A 66 43.22 -17.63 18.37
C LYS A 66 42.75 -17.40 19.79
N ILE A 67 43.40 -18.05 20.77
CA ILE A 67 43.07 -17.86 22.18
C ILE A 67 43.55 -16.47 22.61
N ILE A 68 42.61 -15.61 22.98
CA ILE A 68 42.90 -14.24 23.45
C ILE A 68 42.91 -14.14 24.98
N GLY A 69 42.33 -15.13 25.68
CA GLY A 69 42.39 -15.19 27.14
C GLY A 69 41.61 -16.36 27.71
N TYR A 70 41.61 -16.47 29.04
CA TYR A 70 40.90 -17.51 29.76
C TYR A 70 40.11 -16.90 30.92
N VAL A 71 38.96 -17.48 31.24
CA VAL A 71 38.13 -17.06 32.37
C VAL A 71 37.58 -18.30 33.09
N ARG A 72 37.42 -18.20 34.42
CA ARG A 72 36.73 -19.24 35.20
C ARG A 72 35.36 -18.72 35.65
N PRO A 73 34.29 -19.50 35.48
CA PRO A 73 32.99 -19.22 36.07
C PRO A 73 33.09 -19.44 37.57
N LYS A 74 33.05 -18.35 38.35
CA LYS A 74 33.16 -18.34 39.82
C LYS A 74 32.26 -17.30 40.48
N SER A 75 31.59 -16.47 39.69
CA SER A 75 30.66 -15.47 40.21
C SER A 75 29.35 -16.14 40.58
N HIS A 76 28.83 -15.83 41.76
CA HIS A 76 27.57 -16.38 42.24
C HIS A 76 26.40 -15.91 41.35
N ARG A 77 25.53 -16.84 40.94
CA ARG A 77 24.32 -16.56 40.15
C ARG A 77 23.08 -17.03 40.89
N PRO A 78 22.41 -16.15 41.66
CA PRO A 78 21.23 -16.51 42.46
C PRO A 78 20.06 -16.99 41.60
N ASP A 79 19.90 -16.37 40.43
CA ASP A 79 18.93 -16.74 39.41
C ASP A 79 19.16 -18.20 38.95
N ILE A 80 20.39 -18.57 38.60
CA ILE A 80 20.72 -19.95 38.20
C ILE A 80 20.64 -20.93 39.38
N SER A 81 21.08 -20.50 40.57
CA SER A 81 21.01 -21.30 41.80
C SER A 81 19.59 -21.69 42.17
N SER A 82 18.63 -20.78 41.98
CA SER A 82 17.21 -21.01 42.24
C SER A 82 16.58 -22.03 41.29
N ILE A 83 17.03 -22.04 40.04
CA ILE A 83 16.57 -22.96 38.99
C ILE A 83 17.04 -24.39 39.25
N ILE A 84 18.30 -24.56 39.67
CA ILE A 84 18.87 -25.90 39.89
C ILE A 84 18.71 -26.41 41.32
N GLY A 85 18.14 -25.61 42.22
CA GLY A 85 17.89 -25.98 43.62
C GLY A 85 19.15 -26.13 44.49
N ARG A 86 20.30 -25.57 44.07
CA ARG A 86 21.55 -25.52 44.85
C ARG A 86 22.36 -24.27 44.51
N VAL A 87 23.22 -23.82 45.43
CA VAL A 87 24.14 -22.68 45.21
C VAL A 87 25.06 -22.98 44.02
N ALA A 88 25.05 -22.09 43.02
CA ALA A 88 25.79 -22.20 41.76
C ALA A 88 26.68 -20.99 41.53
N ASP A 89 27.99 -21.19 41.65
CA ASP A 89 29.01 -20.18 41.33
C ASP A 89 29.45 -20.35 39.88
N CYS A 90 28.50 -20.12 38.97
CA CYS A 90 28.65 -20.42 37.55
C CYS A 90 28.81 -19.20 36.64
N GLY A 91 28.74 -17.97 37.15
CA GLY A 91 28.90 -16.75 36.36
C GLY A 91 30.37 -16.41 36.04
N PHE A 92 30.64 -15.82 34.88
CA PHE A 92 31.95 -15.29 34.50
C PHE A 92 31.84 -13.90 33.86
N PHE A 93 32.93 -13.13 33.98
CA PHE A 93 33.14 -11.88 33.26
C PHE A 93 34.58 -11.85 32.74
N PHE A 94 34.76 -11.71 31.43
CA PHE A 94 36.06 -11.59 30.79
C PHE A 94 36.21 -10.16 30.25
N LYS A 95 37.13 -9.35 30.80
CA LYS A 95 37.32 -7.97 30.35
C LYS A 95 38.20 -7.92 29.11
N TRP A 96 37.96 -6.97 28.23
CA TRP A 96 38.87 -6.74 27.09
C TRP A 96 40.29 -6.35 27.52
N SER A 97 40.45 -5.75 28.71
CA SER A 97 41.76 -5.47 29.30
C SER A 97 42.57 -6.71 29.66
N ASP A 98 41.91 -7.87 29.80
CA ASP A 98 42.52 -9.11 30.29
C ASP A 98 43.05 -9.99 29.14
N ILE A 99 43.07 -9.46 27.92
CA ILE A 99 43.67 -10.11 26.74
C ILE A 99 45.18 -10.30 26.97
N ALA A 100 45.68 -11.52 26.74
CA ALA A 100 47.07 -11.84 26.98
C ALA A 100 48.03 -10.98 26.12
N ILE A 101 48.98 -10.31 26.78
CA ILE A 101 49.98 -9.43 26.15
C ILE A 101 50.87 -10.27 25.23
N GLY A 102 50.87 -9.95 23.93
CA GLY A 102 51.64 -10.65 22.89
C GLY A 102 50.78 -11.27 21.78
N THR A 103 49.46 -11.29 21.93
CA THR A 103 48.52 -11.67 20.86
C THR A 103 48.08 -10.41 20.11
N ALA A 104 48.71 -10.10 18.98
CA ALA A 104 48.19 -9.08 18.07
C ALA A 104 46.87 -9.61 17.46
N ALA A 105 45.73 -9.11 17.94
CA ALA A 105 44.45 -9.34 17.30
C ALA A 105 44.40 -8.49 16.02
N THR A 106 44.74 -9.10 14.89
CA THR A 106 44.50 -8.56 13.55
C THR A 106 43.12 -9.04 13.10
N PHE A 107 42.17 -8.13 13.00
CA PHE A 107 40.88 -8.40 12.37
C PHE A 107 41.10 -8.60 10.85
N PRO A 108 40.62 -9.70 10.24
CA PRO A 108 40.74 -9.89 8.81
C PRO A 108 39.91 -8.83 8.07
N ASN A 109 40.54 -8.11 7.16
CA ASN A 109 39.85 -7.38 6.12
C ASN A 109 39.64 -8.36 4.95
N ASP A 110 38.39 -8.45 4.48
CA ASP A 110 37.87 -9.16 3.31
C ASP A 110 37.16 -10.51 3.49
N ASP A 111 36.10 -10.59 2.69
CA ASP A 111 35.01 -11.54 2.61
C ASP A 111 35.39 -12.91 2.06
N SER A 112 35.83 -13.80 2.94
CA SER A 112 35.89 -15.22 2.65
C SER A 112 35.16 -16.03 3.73
N GLU A 113 33.97 -16.51 3.37
CA GLU A 113 33.19 -17.58 4.02
C GLU A 113 32.84 -17.41 5.50
N VAL A 114 31.56 -17.69 5.82
CA VAL A 114 31.00 -17.63 7.18
C VAL A 114 31.86 -18.41 8.18
N ILE A 115 32.58 -17.72 9.05
CA ILE A 115 33.14 -18.26 10.30
C ILE A 115 32.95 -17.24 11.42
N ASP A 116 32.18 -17.64 12.43
CA ASP A 116 31.90 -16.89 13.66
C ASP A 116 33.21 -16.52 14.40
N PRO A 117 33.57 -15.23 14.55
CA PRO A 117 34.92 -14.83 14.97
C PRO A 117 35.15 -15.00 16.48
N LEU A 118 34.16 -14.84 17.35
CA LEU A 118 34.35 -14.92 18.81
C LEU A 118 33.69 -16.17 19.39
N ARG A 119 34.48 -17.04 20.05
CA ARG A 119 33.99 -18.27 20.65
C ARG A 119 34.44 -18.41 22.10
N VAL A 120 33.56 -18.86 22.97
CA VAL A 120 33.92 -19.26 24.34
C VAL A 120 33.81 -20.76 24.45
N VAL A 121 34.92 -21.44 24.74
CA VAL A 121 34.98 -22.90 24.74
C VAL A 121 35.48 -23.39 26.09
N CYS A 122 34.81 -24.38 26.68
CA CYS A 122 35.31 -25.04 27.87
C CYS A 122 36.54 -25.87 27.51
N VAL A 123 37.66 -25.64 28.21
CA VAL A 123 38.94 -26.33 27.92
C VAL A 123 38.83 -27.83 28.16
N GLU A 124 38.07 -28.26 29.17
CA GLU A 124 37.97 -29.65 29.61
C GLU A 124 37.06 -30.49 28.70
N THR A 125 35.93 -29.94 28.23
CA THR A 125 34.97 -30.66 27.37
C THR A 125 35.08 -30.31 25.89
N ASN A 126 35.89 -29.30 25.55
CA ASN A 126 36.03 -28.71 24.22
C ASN A 126 34.69 -28.26 23.60
N ARG A 127 33.65 -28.06 24.42
CA ARG A 127 32.32 -27.58 24.02
C ARG A 127 32.23 -26.06 24.01
N GLU A 128 31.58 -25.53 23.00
CA GLU A 128 31.33 -24.10 22.79
C GLU A 128 30.09 -23.62 23.58
N ILE A 129 30.17 -22.42 24.15
CA ILE A 129 29.06 -21.76 24.84
C ILE A 129 28.25 -20.99 23.80
N HIS A 130 26.99 -21.38 23.61
CA HIS A 130 26.10 -20.77 22.61
C HIS A 130 25.57 -19.40 23.07
N GLN A 131 25.32 -18.51 22.10
CA GLN A 131 24.73 -17.20 22.30
C GLN A 131 23.20 -17.26 22.07
N LEU A 132 22.40 -16.64 22.94
CA LEU A 132 20.97 -16.41 22.68
C LEU A 132 20.82 -15.10 21.89
N ILE A 133 20.71 -15.18 20.57
CA ILE A 133 20.21 -14.07 19.74
C ILE A 133 19.15 -14.62 18.78
N SER A 134 18.06 -13.86 18.63
CA SER A 134 16.96 -14.15 17.73
C SER A 134 17.46 -14.29 16.28
N GLN A 135 16.99 -15.30 15.54
CA GLN A 135 17.26 -15.43 14.10
C GLN A 135 16.73 -14.23 13.25
N LYS A 136 15.97 -13.29 13.83
CA LYS A 136 15.42 -12.12 13.12
C LYS A 136 16.42 -10.95 13.05
N ASP A 137 17.40 -10.87 13.96
CA ASP A 137 18.45 -9.82 13.93
C ASP A 137 19.61 -10.13 12.97
N ILE A 138 19.77 -11.41 12.60
CA ILE A 138 20.75 -11.86 11.61
C ILE A 138 20.21 -11.67 10.17
N GLN A 139 18.90 -11.85 9.92
CA GLN A 139 18.34 -11.63 8.58
C GLN A 139 18.17 -10.15 8.21
N LEU A 140 17.95 -9.27 9.20
CA LEU A 140 17.84 -7.83 8.93
C LEU A 140 19.22 -7.18 8.67
N ASN A 141 20.28 -7.67 9.31
CA ASN A 141 21.65 -7.20 9.05
C ASN A 141 22.31 -7.88 7.84
N ILE A 142 21.90 -9.10 7.44
CA ILE A 142 22.39 -9.75 6.20
C ILE A 142 21.77 -9.14 4.94
N ARG A 143 20.52 -8.65 4.98
CA ARG A 143 19.93 -7.95 3.81
C ARG A 143 20.50 -6.56 3.57
N HIS A 144 21.02 -5.91 4.61
CA HIS A 144 21.71 -4.63 4.48
C HIS A 144 23.17 -4.78 4.02
N TRP A 145 23.70 -6.00 4.07
CA TRP A 145 25.07 -6.33 3.67
C TRP A 145 25.16 -6.96 2.26
N VAL A 146 24.20 -7.82 1.87
CA VAL A 146 24.15 -8.44 0.53
C VAL A 146 23.91 -7.41 -0.60
N SER A 147 23.39 -6.21 -0.31
CA SER A 147 23.23 -5.13 -1.29
C SER A 147 24.52 -4.34 -1.55
N GLN A 148 25.53 -4.44 -0.68
CA GLN A 148 26.78 -3.66 -0.75
C GLN A 148 27.97 -4.45 -1.35
N TYR A 149 27.92 -5.79 -1.38
CA TYR A 149 29.01 -6.62 -1.95
C TYR A 149 28.92 -6.85 -3.47
N ALA A 150 27.71 -6.83 -4.06
CA ALA A 150 27.53 -7.01 -5.51
C ALA A 150 27.97 -5.78 -6.35
N TYR A 151 28.18 -4.63 -5.70
CA TYR A 151 28.55 -3.38 -6.37
C TYR A 151 30.08 -3.18 -6.48
N LYS A 152 30.89 -3.92 -5.70
CA LYS A 152 32.34 -3.67 -5.57
C LYS A 152 33.25 -4.55 -6.45
N HIS A 153 32.73 -5.57 -7.14
CA HIS A 153 33.57 -6.49 -7.94
C HIS A 153 33.06 -6.70 -9.38
N LYS A 154 33.28 -5.69 -10.25
CA LYS A 154 33.02 -5.77 -11.71
C LYS A 154 33.40 -7.14 -12.31
N ILE A 155 32.41 -7.99 -12.52
CA ILE A 155 32.47 -9.11 -13.47
C ILE A 155 31.26 -8.96 -14.39
N PHE A 156 31.47 -8.27 -15.51
CA PHE A 156 30.63 -8.41 -16.69
C PHE A 156 31.44 -9.11 -17.76
N SER A 157 30.87 -10.18 -18.32
CA SER A 157 31.13 -10.52 -19.72
C SER A 157 29.82 -10.87 -20.43
N ASN A 158 29.50 -10.00 -21.39
CA ASN A 158 28.82 -10.23 -22.66
C ASN A 158 27.30 -10.36 -22.70
N VAL A 159 26.61 -9.27 -23.07
CA VAL A 159 25.73 -9.22 -24.26
C VAL A 159 25.78 -7.81 -24.91
N ILE A 160 26.21 -7.76 -26.17
CA ILE A 160 26.21 -6.63 -27.14
C ILE A 160 24.80 -6.54 -27.77
N GLY A 161 24.19 -5.42 -28.18
CA GLY A 161 24.58 -4.01 -28.29
C GLY A 161 23.51 -3.15 -29.02
N ASN A 162 23.81 -1.84 -29.08
CA ASN A 162 23.44 -0.78 -30.04
C ASN A 162 22.00 -0.48 -30.47
N CYS A 163 21.55 0.76 -30.19
CA CYS A 163 20.67 1.56 -31.06
C CYS A 163 21.21 3.00 -31.15
N GLY A 164 21.52 3.46 -32.37
CA GLY A 164 21.99 4.81 -32.68
C GLY A 164 20.88 5.74 -33.20
N ALA A 165 21.20 7.04 -33.21
CA ALA A 165 20.36 8.21 -33.47
C ALA A 165 19.96 8.44 -34.96
N ILE A 166 19.07 9.43 -35.17
CA ILE A 166 18.64 10.00 -36.47
C ILE A 166 18.93 11.51 -36.49
N THR A 167 19.27 12.08 -37.66
CA THR A 167 19.17 13.53 -37.94
C THR A 167 18.76 13.85 -39.40
N VAL A 168 17.58 14.48 -39.52
CA VAL A 168 16.93 15.50 -40.39
C VAL A 168 17.60 16.05 -41.70
N ASN A 169 16.81 16.26 -42.80
CA ASN A 169 16.52 17.61 -43.40
C ASN A 169 15.78 17.70 -44.78
N HIS A 170 14.73 18.56 -44.75
CA HIS A 170 14.24 19.60 -45.68
C HIS A 170 13.57 19.34 -47.07
N ALA A 171 12.41 20.02 -47.21
CA ALA A 171 11.98 21.04 -48.20
C ALA A 171 11.56 20.70 -49.67
N GLU A 172 10.38 21.26 -50.00
CA GLU A 172 9.99 22.00 -51.23
C GLU A 172 9.12 21.38 -52.39
N THR A 173 7.93 22.00 -52.55
CA THR A 173 7.21 22.46 -53.78
C THR A 173 6.32 21.57 -54.69
N LYS A 174 5.04 22.00 -54.77
CA LYS A 174 4.17 22.33 -55.94
C LYS A 174 4.17 21.50 -57.26
N ALA A 175 2.92 21.23 -57.68
CA ALA A 175 2.32 21.27 -59.03
C ALA A 175 2.18 19.97 -59.85
N ILE A 176 1.04 19.91 -60.56
CA ILE A 176 0.32 18.74 -61.09
C ILE A 176 0.53 18.64 -62.62
N VAL A 177 0.54 17.39 -63.13
CA VAL A 177 -0.19 16.87 -64.32
C VAL A 177 0.68 16.08 -65.33
N ASN A 178 0.25 14.82 -65.50
CA ASN A 178 0.23 13.92 -66.67
C ASN A 178 0.99 12.59 -66.62
N ALA A 179 0.17 11.56 -66.85
CA ALA A 179 0.37 10.14 -66.72
C ALA A 179 1.29 9.54 -67.80
N ARG A 180 2.30 8.82 -67.32
CA ARG A 180 2.72 7.47 -67.75
C ARG A 180 3.79 7.05 -66.76
N HIS A 181 3.60 5.95 -66.02
CA HIS A 181 4.68 5.03 -65.66
C HIS A 181 4.12 3.70 -65.13
N ASN A 182 4.67 2.60 -65.67
CA ASN A 182 4.77 1.30 -65.02
C ASN A 182 5.34 1.43 -63.59
N LEU A 183 5.27 0.33 -62.83
CA LEU A 183 6.05 -0.09 -61.63
C LEU A 183 5.09 -0.30 -60.44
N GLY A 184 4.93 -1.48 -59.82
CA GLY A 184 5.69 -2.73 -59.90
C GLY A 184 6.18 -3.21 -58.52
N LEU A 185 5.30 -3.90 -57.76
CA LEU A 185 5.52 -5.16 -56.98
C LEU A 185 6.26 -5.16 -55.60
N ASN A 186 5.57 -5.71 -54.56
CA ASN A 186 5.93 -6.78 -53.56
C ASN A 186 7.16 -6.63 -52.58
N PHE A 187 7.27 -7.11 -51.30
CA PHE A 187 6.67 -8.21 -50.49
C PHE A 187 6.96 -8.12 -48.94
N THR A 188 6.11 -8.82 -48.16
CA THR A 188 6.26 -9.59 -46.88
C THR A 188 6.82 -9.06 -45.53
N ARG A 189 5.92 -9.18 -44.52
CA ARG A 189 6.13 -9.46 -43.07
C ARG A 189 6.98 -8.49 -42.25
N ASN A 190 6.46 -7.28 -41.96
CA ASN A 190 6.46 -6.69 -40.61
C ASN A 190 5.62 -5.39 -40.56
N ARG A 191 4.82 -5.24 -39.48
CA ARG A 191 3.71 -4.29 -39.31
C ARG A 191 4.15 -2.82 -39.12
N LYS A 192 4.21 -1.99 -40.17
CA LYS A 192 4.45 -0.52 -40.01
C LYS A 192 3.63 0.44 -40.88
N ILE A 193 2.89 -0.04 -41.87
CA ILE A 193 1.92 0.75 -42.66
C ILE A 193 0.72 -0.15 -42.95
N SER A 194 -0.50 0.36 -42.82
CA SER A 194 -1.72 -0.34 -43.23
C SER A 194 -2.67 0.60 -43.95
N GLY A 195 -3.37 0.13 -44.99
CA GLY A 195 -4.31 0.93 -45.78
C GLY A 195 -5.72 0.35 -45.79
N ARG A 196 -6.73 1.21 -45.82
CA ARG A 196 -8.13 0.88 -46.07
C ARG A 196 -8.59 1.62 -47.33
N ILE A 197 -9.30 0.91 -48.19
CA ILE A 197 -9.97 1.48 -49.36
C ILE A 197 -11.47 1.34 -49.11
N SER A 198 -12.20 2.45 -49.16
CA SER A 198 -13.66 2.52 -48.97
C SER A 198 -14.30 3.30 -50.10
N TRP A 199 -15.48 2.88 -50.54
CA TRP A 199 -16.27 3.61 -51.52
C TRP A 199 -17.03 4.77 -50.85
N ASP A 200 -16.87 6.00 -51.33
CA ASP A 200 -17.63 7.17 -50.86
C ASP A 200 -18.51 7.72 -51.98
N SER A 201 -19.81 7.86 -51.72
CA SER A 201 -20.80 8.38 -52.66
C SER A 201 -21.44 9.67 -52.15
N ASN A 202 -20.66 10.58 -51.57
CA ASN A 202 -21.14 11.90 -51.19
C ASN A 202 -21.32 12.83 -52.39
N GLU A 203 -22.55 13.36 -52.55
CA GLU A 203 -22.97 14.28 -53.60
C GLU A 203 -22.36 15.68 -53.38
N SER A 204 -21.16 15.94 -53.89
CA SER A 204 -20.87 17.25 -54.48
C SER A 204 -19.57 17.21 -55.30
N SER A 205 -19.76 17.15 -56.61
CA SER A 205 -18.81 17.53 -57.68
C SER A 205 -17.83 16.51 -58.28
N MET A 206 -17.69 15.26 -57.81
CA MET A 206 -16.98 14.22 -58.60
C MET A 206 -17.69 12.87 -58.58
N ALA A 207 -17.85 12.27 -59.77
CA ALA A 207 -18.42 10.95 -59.94
C ALA A 207 -17.58 9.87 -59.21
N SER A 208 -18.25 8.99 -58.47
CA SER A 208 -17.74 7.73 -57.89
C SER A 208 -16.30 7.82 -57.35
N ALA A 209 -16.08 8.36 -56.15
CA ALA A 209 -14.75 8.43 -55.58
C ALA A 209 -14.47 7.26 -54.64
N VAL A 210 -13.28 6.68 -54.76
CA VAL A 210 -12.74 5.75 -53.78
C VAL A 210 -11.88 6.52 -52.80
N GLU A 211 -12.23 6.43 -51.53
CA GLU A 211 -11.44 6.96 -50.42
C GLU A 211 -10.36 5.95 -50.06
N VAL A 212 -9.10 6.39 -50.10
CA VAL A 212 -7.96 5.59 -49.65
C VAL A 212 -7.43 6.21 -48.37
N SER A 213 -7.53 5.46 -47.28
CA SER A 213 -7.10 5.81 -45.93
C SER A 213 -5.84 5.04 -45.57
N ILE A 214 -4.75 5.73 -45.22
CA ILE A 214 -3.45 5.13 -44.90
C ILE A 214 -3.10 5.44 -43.44
N TYR A 215 -2.76 4.40 -42.68
CA TYR A 215 -2.34 4.45 -41.29
C TYR A 215 -0.84 4.19 -41.20
N CYS A 216 -0.10 5.11 -40.59
CA CYS A 216 1.35 5.02 -40.41
C CYS A 216 1.78 5.55 -39.02
N GLU A 217 2.93 5.11 -38.51
CA GLU A 217 3.49 5.63 -37.24
C GLU A 217 3.78 7.14 -37.35
N GLU A 218 3.47 7.90 -36.30
CA GLU A 218 3.51 9.36 -36.25
C GLU A 218 4.86 9.97 -36.68
N LYS A 219 5.96 9.21 -36.56
CA LYS A 219 7.33 9.61 -36.96
C LYS A 219 7.61 9.56 -38.47
N LEU A 220 6.74 8.95 -39.29
CA LEU A 220 6.91 8.82 -40.75
C LEU A 220 6.22 9.94 -41.56
N LEU A 221 5.60 10.92 -40.89
CA LEU A 221 4.68 11.91 -41.47
C LEU A 221 5.31 13.14 -42.14
N GLU A 222 6.64 13.26 -42.20
CA GLU A 222 7.28 14.56 -42.52
C GLU A 222 7.27 15.00 -44.00
N LYS A 223 6.70 14.25 -44.96
CA LYS A 223 6.61 14.69 -46.37
C LYS A 223 5.30 14.27 -47.08
N ILE A 224 4.14 14.75 -46.60
CA ILE A 224 2.90 14.74 -47.39
C ILE A 224 2.29 16.15 -47.40
N LEU A 225 2.44 16.86 -48.53
CA LEU A 225 1.66 18.05 -48.85
C LEU A 225 0.36 17.59 -49.49
N LEU A 226 -0.75 17.63 -48.73
CA LEU A 226 -2.12 17.99 -49.14
C LEU A 226 -3.09 17.59 -48.00
N ASN A 227 -3.49 18.58 -47.19
CA ASN A 227 -4.62 18.59 -46.23
C ASN A 227 -4.95 17.29 -45.46
N PRO A 228 -4.28 17.02 -44.33
CA PRO A 228 -4.77 16.04 -43.35
C PRO A 228 -5.80 16.67 -42.39
N LYS A 229 -6.94 16.00 -42.19
CA LYS A 229 -7.78 16.20 -40.99
C LYS A 229 -7.23 15.29 -39.89
N SER A 230 -6.67 15.88 -38.83
CA SER A 230 -6.13 15.10 -37.70
C SER A 230 -7.19 14.87 -36.62
N GLU A 231 -7.62 13.62 -36.42
CA GLU A 231 -8.21 13.17 -35.16
C GLU A 231 -7.19 12.31 -34.42
N LYS A 232 -6.93 12.66 -33.15
CA LYS A 232 -5.93 11.96 -32.32
C LYS A 232 -6.56 10.77 -31.61
N SER A 233 -6.16 9.55 -31.99
CA SER A 233 -6.17 8.41 -31.07
C SER A 233 -5.03 7.43 -31.41
N SER A 234 -4.27 7.03 -30.40
CA SER A 234 -3.28 5.94 -30.39
C SER A 234 -2.18 5.94 -31.48
N GLY A 235 -1.11 6.74 -31.33
CA GLY A 235 0.24 6.48 -31.89
C GLY A 235 0.43 6.28 -33.41
N LEU A 236 -0.63 6.34 -34.20
CA LEU A 236 -0.68 6.21 -35.66
C LEU A 236 -1.42 7.43 -36.22
N ALA A 237 -0.92 8.00 -37.33
CA ALA A 237 -1.60 9.07 -38.03
C ALA A 237 -2.31 8.58 -39.28
N LEU A 238 -3.51 9.13 -39.52
CA LEU A 238 -4.39 8.83 -40.65
C LEU A 238 -4.28 9.92 -41.73
N CYS A 239 -4.01 9.52 -42.97
CA CYS A 239 -4.17 10.37 -44.16
C CYS A 239 -5.18 9.74 -45.11
N SER A 240 -6.19 10.52 -45.52
CA SER A 240 -7.27 10.06 -46.42
C SER A 240 -7.38 10.98 -47.63
N PHE A 241 -7.55 10.40 -48.82
CA PHE A 241 -7.81 11.15 -50.06
C PHE A 241 -8.87 10.45 -50.91
N LEU A 242 -9.64 11.26 -51.64
CA LEU A 242 -10.70 10.81 -52.55
C LEU A 242 -10.18 10.74 -53.98
N TRP A 243 -10.36 9.60 -54.64
CA TRP A 243 -9.96 9.39 -56.03
C TRP A 243 -11.16 9.03 -56.91
N PRO A 244 -11.59 9.88 -57.86
CA PRO A 244 -12.68 9.57 -58.79
C PRO A 244 -12.34 8.40 -59.72
N ILE A 245 -13.23 7.41 -59.79
CA ILE A 245 -13.11 6.21 -60.63
C ILE A 245 -13.77 6.43 -61.99
N PRO A 246 -13.03 6.25 -63.10
CA PRO A 246 -13.60 6.26 -64.44
C PRO A 246 -14.70 5.20 -64.59
N SER A 247 -15.82 5.56 -65.21
CA SER A 247 -16.95 4.65 -65.44
C SER A 247 -16.57 3.37 -66.21
N SER A 248 -15.48 3.39 -66.97
CA SER A 248 -14.93 2.23 -67.68
C SER A 248 -14.38 1.12 -66.75
N LEU A 249 -14.10 1.42 -65.48
CA LEU A 249 -13.60 0.43 -64.51
C LEU A 249 -14.73 -0.28 -63.73
N LEU A 250 -16.01 0.11 -63.92
CA LEU A 250 -17.18 -0.48 -63.26
C LEU A 250 -17.74 -1.70 -64.02
N ASP A 251 -16.85 -2.58 -64.47
CA ASP A 251 -17.17 -3.70 -65.37
C ASP A 251 -17.43 -5.03 -64.62
N GLY A 252 -17.44 -5.01 -63.29
CA GLY A 252 -17.63 -6.19 -62.44
C GLY A 252 -16.37 -7.06 -62.31
N ARG A 253 -15.26 -6.70 -62.98
CA ARG A 253 -13.99 -7.41 -62.90
C ARG A 253 -13.19 -6.97 -61.67
N GLU A 254 -12.17 -7.76 -61.35
CA GLU A 254 -11.24 -7.45 -60.26
C GLU A 254 -10.16 -6.49 -60.75
N HIS A 255 -10.06 -5.34 -60.09
CA HIS A 255 -9.09 -4.30 -60.42
C HIS A 255 -8.12 -4.13 -59.26
N ASN A 256 -6.83 -4.06 -59.56
CA ASN A 256 -5.80 -3.85 -58.54
C ASN A 256 -5.55 -2.36 -58.37
N ILE A 257 -5.73 -1.87 -57.14
CA ILE A 257 -5.36 -0.51 -56.77
C ILE A 257 -4.04 -0.59 -56.00
N GLU A 258 -2.99 -0.02 -56.55
CA GLU A 258 -1.64 0.03 -55.95
C GLU A 258 -1.28 1.47 -55.54
N VAL A 259 -0.83 1.63 -54.30
CA VAL A 259 -0.39 2.92 -53.74
C VAL A 259 1.06 2.80 -53.29
N VAL A 260 1.95 3.69 -53.77
CA VAL A 260 3.41 3.57 -53.57
C VAL A 260 3.97 4.77 -52.79
N SER A 261 4.84 4.52 -51.80
CA SER A 261 5.55 5.56 -51.03
C SER A 261 6.92 5.88 -51.62
N SER A 262 7.25 7.17 -51.76
CA SER A 262 8.52 7.64 -52.31
C SER A 262 9.65 7.78 -51.26
N ALA A 263 9.34 7.78 -49.96
CA ALA A 263 10.31 8.11 -48.90
C ALA A 263 10.95 6.89 -48.20
N SER A 264 10.51 5.67 -48.51
CA SER A 264 10.95 4.44 -47.83
C SER A 264 11.31 3.34 -48.83
N ASN A 265 12.31 3.60 -49.67
CA ASN A 265 12.85 2.66 -50.66
C ASN A 265 11.80 1.98 -51.58
N GLY A 266 10.65 2.61 -51.83
CA GLY A 266 9.66 2.15 -52.81
C GLY A 266 8.59 1.18 -52.30
N ALA A 267 8.24 1.19 -51.01
CA ALA A 267 7.16 0.35 -50.49
C ALA A 267 5.79 0.62 -51.16
N SER A 268 5.09 -0.42 -51.64
CA SER A 268 3.74 -0.35 -52.20
C SER A 268 2.69 -1.15 -51.42
N VAL A 269 1.46 -0.64 -51.39
CA VAL A 269 0.27 -1.33 -50.88
C VAL A 269 -0.67 -1.55 -52.06
N THR A 270 -0.82 -2.81 -52.45
CA THR A 270 -1.76 -3.21 -53.51
C THR A 270 -2.96 -3.91 -52.89
N LYS A 271 -4.17 -3.47 -53.24
CA LYS A 271 -5.40 -4.16 -52.89
C LYS A 271 -6.25 -4.38 -54.14
N SER A 272 -6.59 -5.65 -54.37
CA SER A 272 -7.54 -6.06 -55.39
C SER A 272 -8.96 -5.73 -54.93
N VAL A 273 -9.71 -5.02 -55.77
CA VAL A 273 -11.09 -4.62 -55.50
C VAL A 273 -11.92 -4.94 -56.72
N LYS A 274 -13.00 -5.70 -56.52
CA LYS A 274 -14.05 -5.87 -57.53
C LYS A 274 -15.03 -4.72 -57.42
N VAL A 275 -15.24 -4.03 -58.54
CA VAL A 275 -16.09 -2.85 -58.66
C VAL A 275 -17.07 -3.06 -59.82
N GLY A 276 -18.33 -2.69 -59.62
CA GLY A 276 -19.47 -3.08 -60.47
C GLY A 276 -20.56 -3.81 -59.68
N HIS A 277 -21.68 -4.08 -60.34
CA HIS A 277 -22.85 -4.72 -59.72
C HIS A 277 -22.53 -6.08 -59.07
N GLY A 278 -23.14 -6.35 -57.91
CA GLY A 278 -22.99 -7.58 -57.12
C GLY A 278 -21.83 -7.55 -56.12
N HIS A 279 -21.07 -6.46 -56.04
CA HIS A 279 -19.97 -6.28 -55.08
C HIS A 279 -20.30 -5.17 -54.10
N PHE A 280 -20.06 -5.40 -52.80
CA PHE A 280 -20.56 -4.53 -51.73
C PHE A 280 -19.46 -4.14 -50.74
N ASP A 281 -19.54 -2.91 -50.23
CA ASP A 281 -18.92 -2.50 -48.98
C ASP A 281 -19.95 -2.58 -47.86
N SER A 282 -19.53 -3.03 -46.69
CA SER A 282 -20.45 -3.13 -45.56
C SER A 282 -19.74 -3.06 -44.23
N HIS A 283 -20.49 -2.64 -43.22
CA HIS A 283 -20.10 -2.65 -41.83
C HIS A 283 -21.26 -3.14 -40.99
N ILE A 284 -20.95 -3.90 -39.94
CA ILE A 284 -21.91 -4.32 -38.93
C ILE A 284 -21.22 -4.10 -37.59
N GLU A 285 -21.93 -3.51 -36.64
CA GLU A 285 -21.49 -3.27 -35.29
C GLU A 285 -22.64 -3.53 -34.32
N TYR A 286 -22.29 -4.05 -33.15
CA TYR A 286 -23.23 -4.20 -32.06
C TYR A 286 -23.15 -2.94 -31.20
N THR A 287 -24.20 -2.13 -31.22
CA THR A 287 -24.26 -0.84 -30.50
C THR A 287 -24.80 -0.97 -29.08
N GLY A 288 -25.12 -2.21 -28.68
CA GLY A 288 -25.59 -2.61 -27.37
C GLY A 288 -27.10 -2.57 -27.21
N ASN A 289 -27.59 -2.91 -26.01
CA ASN A 289 -29.01 -3.13 -25.73
C ASN A 289 -29.69 -4.08 -26.74
N GLY A 290 -28.97 -5.12 -27.19
CA GLY A 290 -29.51 -6.06 -28.17
C GLY A 290 -29.65 -5.50 -29.58
N GLN A 291 -28.89 -4.45 -29.94
CA GLN A 291 -29.05 -3.76 -31.22
C GLN A 291 -27.82 -3.88 -32.12
N LEU A 292 -28.04 -4.23 -33.38
CA LEU A 292 -27.04 -4.18 -34.44
C LEU A 292 -27.29 -2.97 -35.33
N GLU A 293 -26.23 -2.21 -35.59
CA GLU A 293 -26.21 -1.13 -36.56
C GLU A 293 -25.16 -1.42 -37.62
N GLY A 294 -25.38 -0.95 -38.83
CA GLY A 294 -24.46 -1.20 -39.92
C GLY A 294 -24.82 -0.45 -41.17
N TYR A 295 -24.03 -0.65 -42.23
CA TYR A 295 -24.36 -0.18 -43.55
C TYR A 295 -23.98 -1.20 -44.62
N VAL A 296 -24.63 -1.11 -45.79
CA VAL A 296 -24.28 -1.90 -46.98
C VAL A 296 -24.41 -1.04 -48.23
N ILE A 297 -23.33 -0.90 -48.99
CA ILE A 297 -23.26 -0.07 -50.20
C ILE A 297 -22.78 -0.95 -51.35
N GLU A 298 -23.53 -1.02 -52.44
CA GLU A 298 -23.07 -1.68 -53.67
C GLU A 298 -22.08 -0.77 -54.40
N ARG A 299 -20.93 -1.30 -54.84
CA ARG A 299 -19.88 -0.56 -55.56
C ARG A 299 -20.25 -0.36 -57.03
N ALA A 300 -21.41 0.23 -57.31
CA ALA A 300 -21.95 0.48 -58.65
C ALA A 300 -22.54 1.91 -58.77
N LEU A 301 -22.55 2.47 -59.99
CA LEU A 301 -23.08 3.81 -60.27
C LEU A 301 -24.59 3.93 -60.03
N THR A 302 -25.33 2.87 -60.32
CA THR A 302 -26.75 2.73 -60.01
C THR A 302 -26.92 1.42 -59.25
N PRO A 303 -27.33 1.42 -57.96
CA PRO A 303 -27.53 0.19 -57.22
C PRO A 303 -28.59 -0.69 -57.90
N SER A 304 -28.33 -2.00 -58.00
CA SER A 304 -29.35 -2.96 -58.39
C SER A 304 -30.30 -3.14 -57.22
N ALA A 305 -31.61 -3.05 -57.44
CA ALA A 305 -32.63 -3.16 -56.39
C ALA A 305 -32.73 -4.61 -55.85
N ARG A 306 -31.73 -5.05 -55.10
CA ARG A 306 -31.68 -6.36 -54.44
C ARG A 306 -31.95 -6.18 -52.95
N SER A 307 -32.85 -6.99 -52.38
CA SER A 307 -33.05 -7.03 -50.93
C SER A 307 -31.80 -7.58 -50.26
N ILE A 308 -31.31 -6.85 -49.24
CA ILE A 308 -30.24 -7.32 -48.37
C ILE A 308 -30.92 -8.04 -47.20
N GLN A 309 -30.40 -9.19 -46.80
CA GLN A 309 -30.96 -10.01 -45.74
C GLN A 309 -29.94 -10.14 -44.60
N LEU A 310 -30.37 -9.95 -43.36
CA LEU A 310 -29.54 -10.14 -42.16
C LEU A 310 -29.85 -11.51 -41.55
N TYR A 311 -28.83 -12.35 -41.42
CA TYR A 311 -28.88 -13.65 -40.76
C TYR A 311 -28.07 -13.62 -39.47
N VAL A 312 -28.51 -14.38 -38.47
CA VAL A 312 -27.72 -14.70 -37.27
C VAL A 312 -27.76 -16.20 -37.08
N ASP A 313 -26.59 -16.83 -36.97
CA ASP A 313 -26.40 -18.29 -36.92
C ASP A 313 -27.20 -19.01 -38.01
N SER A 314 -27.11 -18.49 -39.24
CA SER A 314 -27.82 -18.99 -40.43
C SER A 314 -29.36 -18.89 -40.40
N LYS A 315 -29.96 -18.18 -39.43
CA LYS A 315 -31.40 -17.89 -39.39
C LYS A 315 -31.68 -16.45 -39.83
N LEU A 316 -32.60 -16.26 -40.77
CA LEU A 316 -32.99 -14.93 -41.26
C LEU A 316 -33.67 -14.14 -40.14
N ILE A 317 -33.10 -12.99 -39.78
CA ILE A 317 -33.66 -12.07 -38.77
C ILE A 317 -34.58 -11.05 -39.44
N CYS A 318 -34.12 -10.40 -40.52
CA CYS A 318 -34.93 -9.45 -41.26
C CYS A 318 -34.41 -9.23 -42.69
N GLU A 319 -35.28 -8.73 -43.56
CA GLU A 319 -34.87 -8.11 -44.83
C GLU A 319 -34.69 -6.60 -44.63
N ILE A 320 -33.55 -6.08 -45.07
CA ILE A 320 -33.20 -4.67 -45.07
C ILE A 320 -33.67 -4.09 -46.41
N ASP A 321 -34.77 -3.35 -46.37
CA ASP A 321 -35.42 -2.79 -47.56
C ASP A 321 -34.68 -1.55 -48.08
N ALA A 322 -34.33 -1.54 -49.37
CA ALA A 322 -33.55 -0.47 -50.02
C ALA A 322 -34.38 0.80 -50.33
N LYS A 323 -35.50 1.04 -49.64
CA LYS A 323 -36.44 2.14 -49.95
C LYS A 323 -36.60 3.19 -48.87
N THR A 324 -36.04 3.02 -47.68
CA THR A 324 -36.09 4.03 -46.61
C THR A 324 -34.83 4.91 -46.61
N PHE A 325 -34.68 5.71 -47.67
CA PHE A 325 -33.55 6.63 -47.86
C PHE A 325 -34.00 8.09 -47.81
N SER A 326 -34.22 8.64 -46.61
CA SER A 326 -34.55 10.07 -46.48
C SER A 326 -34.13 10.65 -45.13
N SER A 327 -32.88 11.10 -45.03
CA SER A 327 -32.49 12.26 -44.22
C SER A 327 -31.29 12.95 -44.89
N PRO A 328 -31.20 14.29 -44.94
CA PRO A 328 -30.17 15.02 -45.70
C PRO A 328 -28.81 15.08 -45.01
N GLU A 329 -28.66 14.56 -43.78
CA GLU A 329 -27.42 14.61 -43.02
C GLU A 329 -27.05 13.21 -42.51
N ARG A 330 -25.95 12.66 -43.06
CA ARG A 330 -25.29 11.35 -42.78
C ARG A 330 -25.74 10.15 -43.64
N VAL A 331 -24.77 9.63 -44.40
CA VAL A 331 -24.62 8.31 -45.06
C VAL A 331 -25.92 7.53 -45.33
N LYS A 332 -26.45 7.66 -46.55
CA LYS A 332 -27.52 6.78 -47.06
C LYS A 332 -26.99 5.34 -47.15
N ASN A 333 -27.76 4.37 -46.64
CA ASN A 333 -27.50 2.90 -46.58
C ASN A 333 -27.18 2.30 -45.21
N THR A 334 -27.54 2.96 -44.11
CA THR A 334 -27.45 2.39 -42.76
C THR A 334 -28.71 1.61 -42.35
N PHE A 335 -28.54 0.51 -41.62
CA PHE A 335 -29.64 -0.25 -40.99
C PHE A 335 -29.43 -0.34 -39.49
N LYS A 336 -30.53 -0.54 -38.77
CA LYS A 336 -30.57 -0.70 -37.31
C LYS A 336 -31.60 -1.77 -36.96
N VAL A 337 -31.16 -2.87 -36.37
CA VAL A 337 -31.96 -4.09 -36.15
C VAL A 337 -31.82 -4.54 -34.71
N ASN A 338 -32.95 -4.81 -34.05
CA ASN A 338 -32.96 -5.43 -32.72
C ASN A 338 -32.82 -6.95 -32.87
N LEU A 339 -31.84 -7.51 -32.18
CA LEU A 339 -31.62 -8.94 -32.10
C LEU A 339 -32.67 -9.59 -31.19
N PRO A 340 -33.19 -10.77 -31.57
CA PRO A 340 -33.96 -11.60 -30.66
C PRO A 340 -33.16 -11.96 -29.39
N ALA A 341 -33.88 -12.13 -28.27
CA ALA A 341 -33.29 -12.44 -26.96
C ALA A 341 -32.38 -13.69 -26.98
N ASP A 342 -32.71 -14.67 -27.82
CA ASP A 342 -31.95 -15.93 -27.98
C ASP A 342 -30.49 -15.72 -28.40
N TYR A 343 -30.12 -14.53 -28.91
CA TYR A 343 -28.76 -14.22 -29.38
C TYR A 343 -27.97 -13.30 -28.43
N LEU A 344 -28.44 -13.15 -27.19
CA LEU A 344 -27.91 -12.21 -26.20
C LEU A 344 -27.49 -12.95 -24.92
N ASP A 345 -27.12 -14.22 -25.08
CA ASP A 345 -26.80 -15.20 -24.04
C ASP A 345 -25.32 -15.17 -23.58
N GLY A 346 -24.49 -14.30 -24.17
CA GLY A 346 -23.06 -14.24 -23.90
C GLY A 346 -22.20 -15.22 -24.70
N SER A 347 -22.81 -16.00 -25.59
CA SER A 347 -22.13 -16.84 -26.57
C SER A 347 -21.73 -16.01 -27.81
N PRO A 348 -20.70 -16.43 -28.55
CA PRO A 348 -20.40 -15.85 -29.85
C PRO A 348 -21.46 -16.25 -30.89
N HIS A 349 -22.14 -15.27 -31.45
CA HIS A 349 -23.09 -15.47 -32.54
C HIS A 349 -22.55 -14.91 -33.85
N LEU A 350 -22.78 -15.64 -34.94
CA LEU A 350 -22.34 -15.26 -36.27
C LEU A 350 -23.42 -14.47 -37.00
N VAL A 351 -23.14 -13.19 -37.26
CA VAL A 351 -24.01 -12.33 -38.07
C VAL A 351 -23.53 -12.35 -39.51
N GLU A 352 -24.46 -12.56 -40.43
CA GLU A 352 -24.18 -12.54 -41.86
C GLU A 352 -25.14 -11.60 -42.60
N LEU A 353 -24.59 -10.68 -43.40
CA LEU A 353 -25.36 -9.96 -44.40
C LEU A 353 -25.31 -10.72 -45.71
N ARG A 354 -26.44 -10.93 -46.35
CA ARG A 354 -26.54 -11.66 -47.63
C ARG A 354 -27.33 -10.85 -48.64
N SER A 355 -26.95 -10.94 -49.91
CA SER A 355 -27.80 -10.53 -51.04
C SER A 355 -28.02 -11.74 -51.92
N SER A 356 -29.26 -12.22 -51.97
CA SER A 356 -29.59 -13.53 -52.54
C SER A 356 -28.72 -14.65 -51.91
N ALA A 357 -28.01 -15.45 -52.71
CA ALA A 357 -27.16 -16.55 -52.21
C ALA A 357 -25.73 -16.11 -51.82
N THR A 358 -25.39 -14.84 -51.98
CA THR A 358 -24.02 -14.34 -51.75
C THR A 358 -23.92 -13.69 -50.37
N ILE A 359 -22.97 -14.15 -49.56
CA ILE A 359 -22.62 -13.54 -48.28
C ILE A 359 -21.79 -12.27 -48.55
N ILE A 360 -22.29 -11.13 -48.09
CA ILE A 360 -21.68 -9.80 -48.21
C ILE A 360 -20.70 -9.53 -47.07
N ASN A 361 -21.09 -9.88 -45.84
CA ASN A 361 -20.28 -9.68 -44.64
C ASN A 361 -20.60 -10.75 -43.62
N THR A 362 -19.60 -11.09 -42.82
CA THR A 362 -19.71 -12.06 -41.73
C THR A 362 -18.96 -11.49 -40.53
N LYS A 363 -19.64 -11.33 -39.40
CA LYS A 363 -19.03 -10.83 -38.16
C LYS A 363 -19.56 -11.59 -36.96
N HIS A 364 -18.67 -12.01 -36.08
CA HIS A 364 -19.07 -12.54 -34.77
C HIS A 364 -19.29 -11.38 -33.80
N PHE A 365 -20.33 -11.46 -32.99
CA PHE A 365 -20.48 -10.60 -31.82
C PHE A 365 -20.73 -11.45 -30.57
N ILE A 366 -20.38 -10.89 -29.42
CA ILE A 366 -20.63 -11.46 -28.11
C ILE A 366 -21.28 -10.36 -27.28
N CYS A 367 -22.51 -10.57 -26.83
CA CYS A 367 -23.17 -9.67 -25.89
C CYS A 367 -22.62 -9.94 -24.48
N GLN A 368 -21.78 -9.04 -23.95
CA GLN A 368 -21.22 -9.19 -22.60
C GLN A 368 -21.79 -8.11 -21.67
N ILE A 369 -22.96 -8.41 -21.11
CA ILE A 369 -23.57 -7.65 -20.01
C ILE A 369 -22.92 -8.11 -18.70
N LYS A 370 -22.30 -7.18 -17.99
CA LYS A 370 -21.77 -7.40 -16.64
C LYS A 370 -22.59 -6.62 -15.65
N GLY A 371 -22.91 -7.24 -14.53
CA GLY A 371 -23.61 -6.56 -13.48
C GLY A 371 -23.70 -7.42 -12.24
N TYR A 372 -23.97 -6.75 -11.12
CA TYR A 372 -24.12 -7.38 -9.83
C TYR A 372 -25.20 -6.65 -9.04
N ILE A 373 -25.92 -7.40 -8.21
CA ILE A 373 -26.90 -6.86 -7.27
C ILE A 373 -26.17 -6.71 -5.94
N ASP A 374 -25.90 -5.47 -5.51
CA ASP A 374 -25.23 -5.20 -4.23
C ASP A 374 -26.18 -5.39 -3.05
N VAL A 375 -27.44 -4.98 -3.22
CA VAL A 375 -28.48 -5.08 -2.20
C VAL A 375 -29.73 -5.63 -2.86
N LEU A 376 -30.28 -6.72 -2.31
CA LEU A 376 -31.64 -7.15 -2.54
C LEU A 376 -32.22 -7.53 -1.19
N ASN A 377 -33.09 -6.68 -0.66
CA ASN A 377 -33.80 -6.95 0.58
C ASN A 377 -35.30 -6.91 0.35
N GLY A 378 -36.09 -7.17 1.39
CA GLY A 378 -37.55 -7.22 1.30
C GLY A 378 -38.20 -5.91 0.85
N HIS A 379 -37.46 -4.83 0.61
CA HIS A 379 -37.97 -3.49 0.34
C HIS A 379 -37.27 -2.76 -0.81
N GLU A 380 -36.06 -3.16 -1.21
CA GLU A 380 -35.31 -2.50 -2.28
C GLU A 380 -34.35 -3.45 -3.00
N ILE A 381 -33.95 -3.03 -4.20
CA ILE A 381 -32.88 -3.62 -4.98
C ILE A 381 -31.94 -2.51 -5.46
N SER A 382 -30.64 -2.69 -5.25
CA SER A 382 -29.60 -1.87 -5.87
C SER A 382 -28.46 -2.71 -6.36
N GLY A 383 -27.77 -2.20 -7.37
CA GLY A 383 -26.71 -2.93 -8.03
C GLY A 383 -25.93 -2.03 -8.96
N TRP A 384 -25.12 -2.65 -9.79
CA TRP A 384 -24.55 -2.02 -10.96
C TRP A 384 -24.73 -2.95 -12.16
N ILE A 385 -24.86 -2.35 -13.34
CA ILE A 385 -24.95 -3.09 -14.59
C ILE A 385 -24.44 -2.23 -15.72
N TYR A 386 -23.57 -2.80 -16.54
CA TYR A 386 -23.09 -2.18 -17.75
C TYR A 386 -22.85 -3.23 -18.83
N GLU A 387 -22.86 -2.78 -20.05
CA GLU A 387 -22.55 -3.60 -21.20
C GLU A 387 -21.13 -3.29 -21.63
N THR A 388 -20.25 -4.29 -21.67
CA THR A 388 -18.82 -4.07 -21.96
C THR A 388 -18.54 -3.48 -23.34
N SER A 389 -19.49 -3.58 -24.27
CA SER A 389 -19.42 -2.99 -25.61
C SER A 389 -19.92 -1.54 -25.70
N VAL A 390 -20.45 -0.93 -24.62
CA VAL A 390 -21.02 0.43 -24.64
C VAL A 390 -20.54 1.29 -23.47
N SER A 391 -20.36 2.59 -23.71
CA SER A 391 -19.95 3.58 -22.72
C SER A 391 -21.11 4.35 -22.04
N HIS A 392 -22.36 3.89 -22.15
CA HIS A 392 -23.54 4.61 -21.64
C HIS A 392 -24.38 3.76 -20.66
N PRO A 393 -25.09 4.40 -19.70
CA PRO A 393 -25.97 3.72 -18.74
C PRO A 393 -27.09 2.89 -19.37
N LEU A 394 -27.35 1.69 -18.86
CA LEU A 394 -28.44 0.82 -19.29
C LEU A 394 -29.77 1.21 -18.63
N LYS A 395 -30.89 0.95 -19.31
CA LYS A 395 -32.25 1.15 -18.76
C LYS A 395 -32.83 -0.18 -18.32
N LEU A 396 -33.38 -0.24 -17.12
CA LEU A 396 -33.89 -1.46 -16.51
C LEU A 396 -35.38 -1.33 -16.16
N ILE A 397 -36.08 -2.45 -16.17
CA ILE A 397 -37.41 -2.64 -15.59
C ILE A 397 -37.27 -3.66 -14.47
N VAL A 398 -37.82 -3.35 -13.30
CA VAL A 398 -37.88 -4.26 -12.15
C VAL A 398 -39.33 -4.70 -11.97
N SER A 399 -39.59 -5.99 -11.81
CA SER A 399 -40.95 -6.51 -11.65
C SER A 399 -41.07 -7.40 -10.40
N ILE A 400 -42.15 -7.27 -9.63
CA ILE A 400 -42.43 -8.05 -8.41
C ILE A 400 -43.74 -8.84 -8.57
N ASP A 401 -43.71 -10.17 -8.58
CA ASP A 401 -44.88 -11.04 -8.84
C ASP A 401 -45.74 -10.53 -10.02
N ASP A 402 -45.06 -10.19 -11.12
CA ASP A 402 -45.65 -9.67 -12.36
C ASP A 402 -46.10 -8.19 -12.32
N PHE A 403 -45.86 -7.46 -11.22
CA PHE A 403 -46.06 -6.02 -11.15
C PHE A 403 -44.78 -5.25 -11.56
N GLU A 404 -44.82 -4.56 -12.70
CA GLU A 404 -43.69 -3.76 -13.21
C GLU A 404 -43.58 -2.40 -12.50
N LEU A 405 -42.37 -2.07 -12.06
CA LEU A 405 -42.01 -0.77 -11.50
C LEU A 405 -41.59 0.21 -12.60
N PRO A 406 -41.59 1.53 -12.31
CA PRO A 406 -41.06 2.53 -13.23
C PRO A 406 -39.63 2.21 -13.65
N ALA A 407 -39.34 2.36 -14.94
CA ALA A 407 -38.02 2.04 -15.47
C ALA A 407 -36.93 2.93 -14.86
N ILE A 408 -35.80 2.31 -14.50
CA ILE A 408 -34.65 2.95 -13.86
C ILE A 408 -33.48 3.05 -14.85
N ILE A 409 -32.67 4.08 -14.73
CA ILE A 409 -31.42 4.24 -15.50
C ILE A 409 -30.27 3.87 -14.56
N ALA A 410 -29.37 3.02 -14.99
CA ALA A 410 -28.21 2.60 -14.22
C ALA A 410 -27.07 3.62 -14.33
N ASP A 411 -27.28 4.86 -13.88
CA ASP A 411 -26.35 6.00 -14.03
C ASP A 411 -25.73 6.48 -12.70
N LEU A 412 -25.93 5.76 -11.61
CA LEU A 412 -25.33 6.12 -10.32
C LEU A 412 -23.81 5.88 -10.34
N PRO A 413 -23.01 6.76 -9.71
CA PRO A 413 -21.55 6.67 -9.75
C PRO A 413 -21.01 5.45 -9.01
N ARG A 414 -20.10 4.72 -9.66
CA ARG A 414 -19.43 3.51 -9.14
C ARG A 414 -17.94 3.56 -9.42
N ALA A 415 -17.20 4.15 -8.47
CA ALA A 415 -15.75 4.33 -8.57
C ALA A 415 -14.99 2.99 -8.61
N ASP A 416 -15.55 1.95 -8.02
CA ASP A 416 -15.07 0.56 -8.02
C ASP A 416 -15.19 -0.13 -9.39
N VAL A 417 -16.20 0.24 -10.19
CA VAL A 417 -16.46 -0.33 -11.52
C VAL A 417 -15.94 0.59 -12.65
N GLY A 418 -15.48 1.80 -12.30
CA GLY A 418 -14.84 2.73 -13.23
C GLY A 418 -15.83 3.53 -14.09
N GLY A 419 -17.03 3.84 -13.59
CA GLY A 419 -18.01 4.67 -14.31
C GLY A 419 -19.35 4.87 -13.60
N ASN A 420 -20.32 5.42 -14.32
CA ASN A 420 -21.69 5.69 -13.84
C ASN A 420 -22.62 4.56 -14.28
N PHE A 421 -22.62 3.46 -13.53
CA PHE A 421 -23.28 2.20 -13.89
C PHE A 421 -24.19 1.62 -12.78
N GLY A 422 -24.37 2.36 -11.68
CA GLY A 422 -25.16 1.90 -10.54
C GLY A 422 -26.66 2.17 -10.72
N PHE A 423 -27.51 1.34 -10.12
CA PHE A 423 -28.96 1.54 -10.06
C PHE A 423 -29.49 1.27 -8.65
N HIS A 424 -30.63 1.88 -8.33
CA HIS A 424 -31.35 1.65 -7.07
C HIS A 424 -32.86 1.75 -7.31
N CYS A 425 -33.64 0.85 -6.71
CA CYS A 425 -35.09 0.79 -6.85
C CYS A 425 -35.73 0.34 -5.53
N ASN A 426 -36.65 1.16 -5.00
CA ASN A 426 -37.42 0.84 -3.81
C ASN A 426 -38.80 0.26 -4.21
N PHE A 427 -39.15 -0.88 -3.64
CA PHE A 427 -40.42 -1.58 -3.89
C PHE A 427 -41.14 -1.98 -2.59
N ALA A 428 -40.80 -1.32 -1.47
CA ALA A 428 -41.33 -1.63 -0.14
C ALA A 428 -42.87 -1.69 -0.10
N HIS A 429 -43.53 -0.79 -0.84
CA HIS A 429 -44.98 -0.68 -0.93
C HIS A 429 -45.66 -1.88 -1.62
N ILE A 430 -44.92 -2.64 -2.44
CA ILE A 430 -45.45 -3.81 -3.18
C ILE A 430 -45.16 -5.10 -2.42
N SER A 431 -44.00 -5.19 -1.78
CA SER A 431 -43.55 -6.36 -1.02
C SER A 431 -44.09 -6.38 0.42
N GLN A 432 -44.68 -5.28 0.90
CA GLN A 432 -45.22 -5.18 2.25
C GLN A 432 -46.26 -6.29 2.51
N GLY A 433 -46.01 -7.09 3.55
CA GLY A 433 -46.91 -8.17 3.97
C GLY A 433 -46.81 -9.46 3.15
N LYS A 434 -45.99 -9.52 2.09
CA LYS A 434 -45.75 -10.77 1.34
C LYS A 434 -44.69 -11.62 2.04
N SER A 435 -44.96 -12.91 2.23
CA SER A 435 -44.03 -13.90 2.81
C SER A 435 -43.05 -14.48 1.77
N SER A 436 -43.38 -14.37 0.48
CA SER A 436 -42.50 -14.63 -0.66
C SER A 436 -42.93 -13.85 -1.88
N PHE A 437 -42.01 -13.51 -2.78
CA PHE A 437 -42.30 -12.89 -4.07
C PHE A 437 -41.19 -13.15 -5.10
N ARG A 438 -41.53 -13.16 -6.39
CA ARG A 438 -40.59 -13.25 -7.51
C ARG A 438 -40.16 -11.86 -7.97
N ILE A 439 -38.86 -11.61 -8.06
CA ILE A 439 -38.31 -10.36 -8.61
C ILE A 439 -37.60 -10.61 -9.94
N SER A 440 -38.00 -9.88 -10.98
CA SER A 440 -37.34 -9.87 -12.29
C SER A 440 -36.66 -8.53 -12.53
N VAL A 441 -35.47 -8.54 -13.14
CA VAL A 441 -34.80 -7.32 -13.64
C VAL A 441 -34.51 -7.54 -15.11
N GLU A 442 -35.09 -6.69 -15.95
CA GLU A 442 -35.02 -6.81 -17.41
C GLU A 442 -34.48 -5.53 -18.03
N LEU A 443 -33.82 -5.62 -19.19
CA LEU A 443 -33.52 -4.45 -20.01
C LEU A 443 -34.82 -3.84 -20.54
N LYS A 444 -35.00 -2.53 -20.37
CA LYS A 444 -36.24 -1.83 -20.71
C LYS A 444 -36.66 -2.02 -22.17
N ASP A 445 -35.69 -1.91 -23.08
CA ASP A 445 -35.97 -1.83 -24.52
C ASP A 445 -36.13 -3.22 -25.17
N THR A 446 -35.55 -4.27 -24.58
CA THR A 446 -35.54 -5.63 -25.15
C THR A 446 -36.25 -6.69 -24.30
N ARG A 447 -36.59 -6.37 -23.04
CA ARG A 447 -37.17 -7.29 -22.05
C ARG A 447 -36.31 -8.51 -21.71
N ILE A 448 -35.01 -8.40 -21.93
CA ILE A 448 -34.07 -9.49 -21.63
C ILE A 448 -33.80 -9.51 -20.13
N PRO A 449 -33.96 -10.65 -19.45
CA PRO A 449 -33.58 -10.78 -18.05
C PRO A 449 -32.08 -10.61 -17.87
N VAL A 450 -31.68 -9.82 -16.88
CA VAL A 450 -30.29 -9.56 -16.53
C VAL A 450 -30.06 -9.89 -15.06
N LEU A 451 -28.79 -9.93 -14.63
CA LEU A 451 -28.40 -10.16 -13.23
C LEU A 451 -28.91 -11.49 -12.64
N GLN A 452 -29.06 -12.52 -13.49
CA GLN A 452 -29.58 -13.84 -13.12
C GLN A 452 -30.99 -13.80 -12.50
N THR A 453 -31.89 -13.01 -13.11
CA THR A 453 -33.30 -12.94 -12.72
C THR A 453 -34.19 -13.72 -13.72
N PRO A 454 -35.41 -14.16 -13.35
CA PRO A 454 -36.11 -13.93 -12.08
C PRO A 454 -35.47 -14.61 -10.88
N LYS A 455 -35.43 -13.92 -9.74
CA LYS A 455 -35.07 -14.49 -8.43
C LYS A 455 -36.31 -14.63 -7.56
N PHE A 456 -36.34 -15.64 -6.71
CA PHE A 456 -37.40 -15.79 -5.70
C PHE A 456 -36.89 -15.29 -4.35
N TYR A 457 -37.58 -14.30 -3.80
CA TYR A 457 -37.33 -13.79 -2.46
C TYR A 457 -38.30 -14.45 -1.49
N PHE A 458 -37.77 -15.02 -0.41
CA PHE A 458 -38.57 -15.58 0.68
C PHE A 458 -38.22 -14.84 1.97
N ARG A 459 -39.25 -14.40 2.70
CA ARG A 459 -39.08 -13.99 4.09
C ARG A 459 -39.01 -15.24 4.98
N THR A 460 -38.38 -15.10 6.15
CA THR A 460 -38.16 -16.19 7.10
C THR A 460 -39.45 -16.90 7.51
N ASP A 461 -40.56 -16.17 7.58
CA ASP A 461 -41.89 -16.70 7.87
C ASP A 461 -42.47 -17.56 6.72
N GLY A 462 -42.24 -17.21 5.45
CA GLY A 462 -42.67 -17.99 4.28
C GLY A 462 -41.93 -19.31 4.12
N LEU A 463 -40.62 -19.34 4.41
CA LEU A 463 -39.84 -20.57 4.47
C LEU A 463 -40.23 -21.45 5.67
N MET A 464 -40.58 -20.85 6.80
CA MET A 464 -41.17 -21.58 7.94
C MET A 464 -42.55 -22.15 7.62
N GLU A 465 -43.34 -21.50 6.76
CA GLU A 465 -44.61 -22.02 6.27
C GLU A 465 -44.40 -23.22 5.33
N ILE A 466 -43.41 -23.17 4.44
CA ILE A 466 -43.03 -24.30 3.57
C ILE A 466 -42.46 -25.45 4.41
N ALA A 467 -41.58 -25.16 5.37
CA ALA A 467 -41.04 -26.15 6.30
C ALA A 467 -42.15 -26.80 7.17
N ARG A 468 -43.14 -26.02 7.62
CA ARG A 468 -44.34 -26.55 8.31
C ARG A 468 -45.24 -27.39 7.40
N LYS A 469 -45.42 -26.98 6.14
CA LYS A 469 -46.18 -27.73 5.12
C LYS A 469 -45.48 -29.04 4.74
N MET A 470 -44.15 -29.05 4.69
CA MET A 470 -43.33 -30.25 4.48
C MET A 470 -43.25 -31.13 5.73
N ALA A 471 -43.30 -30.53 6.92
CA ALA A 471 -43.43 -31.21 8.21
C ALA A 471 -44.89 -31.60 8.52
N SER A 472 -45.70 -31.91 7.49
CA SER A 472 -47.03 -32.45 7.69
C SER A 472 -46.99 -33.73 8.54
N PRO A 473 -48.05 -34.08 9.30
CA PRO A 473 -47.99 -35.05 10.39
C PRO A 473 -47.70 -36.52 10.01
N ALA A 474 -47.30 -36.81 8.78
CA ALA A 474 -47.32 -38.16 8.21
C ALA A 474 -46.03 -38.99 8.34
N GLN A 475 -44.90 -38.50 8.88
CA GLN A 475 -43.72 -39.36 9.04
C GLN A 475 -42.81 -39.04 10.24
N LYS A 476 -42.19 -40.12 10.76
CA LYS A 476 -41.66 -40.35 12.12
C LYS A 476 -40.42 -39.53 12.52
N GLU A 477 -40.24 -39.36 13.84
CA GLU A 477 -39.13 -38.68 14.55
C GLU A 477 -37.69 -39.00 14.07
N LEU A 478 -37.43 -40.17 13.46
CA LEU A 478 -36.09 -40.52 12.96
C LEU A 478 -35.64 -39.62 11.79
N ASP A 479 -36.59 -39.05 11.03
CA ASP A 479 -36.28 -38.21 9.87
C ASP A 479 -36.03 -36.74 10.22
N GLN A 480 -36.45 -36.24 11.38
CA GLN A 480 -36.17 -34.84 11.79
C GLN A 480 -34.68 -34.62 12.09
N ILE A 481 -34.02 -35.60 12.72
CA ILE A 481 -32.58 -35.58 12.96
C ILE A 481 -31.82 -35.79 11.65
N ALA A 482 -32.32 -36.63 10.74
CA ALA A 482 -31.72 -36.80 9.42
C ALA A 482 -31.88 -35.56 8.54
N ILE A 483 -33.02 -34.86 8.60
CA ILE A 483 -33.27 -33.63 7.84
C ILE A 483 -32.43 -32.47 8.40
N ALA A 484 -32.35 -32.30 9.72
CA ALA A 484 -31.48 -31.30 10.33
C ALA A 484 -29.98 -31.58 10.10
N LYS A 485 -29.57 -32.85 10.06
CA LYS A 485 -28.17 -33.27 9.93
C LYS A 485 -27.69 -33.40 8.48
N TYR A 486 -28.59 -33.69 7.53
CA TYR A 486 -28.24 -33.94 6.12
C TYR A 486 -28.91 -33.01 5.11
N LEU A 487 -30.11 -32.46 5.41
CA LEU A 487 -30.81 -31.53 4.53
C LEU A 487 -30.45 -30.08 4.84
N ALA A 488 -30.32 -29.68 6.11
CA ALA A 488 -29.98 -28.29 6.47
C ALA A 488 -28.61 -27.85 5.94
N PRO A 489 -27.53 -28.64 6.00
CA PRO A 489 -26.25 -28.27 5.37
C PRO A 489 -26.34 -28.22 3.84
N ARG A 490 -27.24 -29.01 3.22
CA ARG A 490 -27.51 -28.99 1.77
C ARG A 490 -28.36 -27.80 1.33
N LEU A 491 -29.33 -27.41 2.15
CA LEU A 491 -30.14 -26.19 1.99
C LEU A 491 -29.28 -24.95 2.22
N ILE A 492 -28.40 -24.95 3.23
CA ILE A 492 -27.40 -23.90 3.46
C ILE A 492 -26.40 -23.86 2.30
N LYS A 493 -25.98 -25.00 1.75
CA LYS A 493 -25.15 -25.06 0.54
C LYS A 493 -25.86 -24.50 -0.69
N LEU A 494 -27.14 -24.80 -0.87
CA LEU A 494 -27.97 -24.20 -1.94
C LEU A 494 -28.22 -22.70 -1.70
N MET A 495 -28.32 -22.26 -0.44
CA MET A 495 -28.43 -20.84 -0.06
C MET A 495 -27.10 -20.08 -0.27
N ARG A 496 -25.95 -20.73 -0.05
CA ARG A 496 -24.61 -20.21 -0.35
C ARG A 496 -24.35 -20.02 -1.85
N GLU A 497 -25.06 -20.76 -2.69
CA GLU A 497 -24.97 -20.61 -4.15
C GLU A 497 -25.81 -19.43 -4.69
N GLU A 498 -26.73 -18.81 -3.91
CA GLU A 498 -27.60 -17.74 -4.45
C GLU A 498 -27.83 -16.45 -3.62
N VAL A 499 -27.70 -16.39 -2.28
CA VAL A 499 -27.87 -15.10 -1.54
C VAL A 499 -27.07 -15.07 -0.22
N GLY A 500 -26.19 -14.08 -0.09
CA GLY A 500 -25.50 -13.75 1.16
C GLY A 500 -26.35 -12.89 2.11
N GLN A 501 -26.13 -13.11 3.42
CA GLN A 501 -26.57 -12.37 4.62
C GLN A 501 -27.81 -12.88 5.39
N GLY A 502 -27.52 -13.51 6.53
CA GLY A 502 -27.86 -13.01 7.87
C GLY A 502 -29.31 -13.12 8.35
N ILE A 503 -29.66 -14.24 8.98
CA ILE A 503 -30.89 -14.38 9.78
C ILE A 503 -30.69 -13.72 11.15
N VAL A 504 -31.69 -13.00 11.68
CA VAL A 504 -31.73 -12.63 13.10
C VAL A 504 -32.57 -13.67 13.84
N ILE A 505 -31.99 -14.37 14.82
CA ILE A 505 -32.70 -15.32 15.67
C ILE A 505 -33.05 -14.64 16.99
N ASP A 506 -34.36 -14.44 17.21
CA ASP A 506 -34.94 -14.09 18.50
C ASP A 506 -35.39 -15.38 19.19
N SER A 507 -34.52 -15.95 20.03
CA SER A 507 -34.90 -16.75 21.19
C SER A 507 -33.64 -17.01 22.01
N THR A 508 -33.63 -16.57 23.27
CA THR A 508 -32.52 -16.80 24.20
C THR A 508 -32.56 -18.26 24.66
N PRO A 509 -31.58 -19.13 24.34
CA PRO A 509 -31.44 -20.38 25.06
C PRO A 509 -30.88 -20.06 26.45
N PRO A 510 -31.40 -20.69 27.52
CA PRO A 510 -30.87 -20.47 28.86
C PRO A 510 -29.39 -20.85 28.93
N ALA A 511 -28.62 -20.11 29.74
CA ALA A 511 -27.21 -20.37 29.98
C ALA A 511 -27.01 -21.82 30.45
N ILE A 512 -26.37 -22.64 29.62
CA ILE A 512 -26.03 -24.01 29.98
C ILE A 512 -24.68 -23.93 30.73
N ASN A 513 -24.75 -24.25 32.03
CA ASN A 513 -23.68 -24.34 33.01
C ASN A 513 -22.88 -23.06 33.38
N LYS A 514 -22.64 -22.84 34.69
CA LYS A 514 -21.95 -21.65 35.21
C LYS A 514 -20.42 -21.64 34.98
N ILE A 515 -19.82 -22.82 34.82
CA ILE A 515 -18.37 -23.01 34.74
C ILE A 515 -17.93 -23.02 33.28
N ILE A 516 -17.01 -22.13 32.91
CA ILE A 516 -16.38 -22.08 31.59
C ILE A 516 -15.31 -23.18 31.46
N LYS A 517 -15.19 -23.78 30.28
CA LYS A 517 -14.10 -24.74 29.99
C LYS A 517 -13.02 -24.09 29.13
N ILE A 518 -11.78 -24.09 29.61
CA ILE A 518 -10.62 -23.65 28.82
C ILE A 518 -10.01 -24.87 28.15
N ILE A 519 -10.10 -24.95 26.82
CA ILE A 519 -9.53 -26.03 26.02
C ILE A 519 -8.11 -25.63 25.61
N LEU A 520 -7.12 -26.40 26.06
CA LEU A 520 -5.69 -26.15 25.87
C LEU A 520 -5.05 -27.31 25.10
N PRO A 521 -4.99 -27.26 23.76
CA PRO A 521 -4.28 -28.27 22.97
C PRO A 521 -2.77 -28.04 23.03
N VAL A 522 -2.03 -29.10 23.36
CA VAL A 522 -0.57 -29.08 23.54
C VAL A 522 0.07 -30.12 22.62
N TYR A 523 0.96 -29.65 21.73
CA TYR A 523 1.74 -30.50 20.84
C TYR A 523 3.25 -30.32 21.02
N ASP A 524 3.75 -29.11 21.26
CA ASP A 524 5.16 -28.87 21.58
C ASP A 524 5.27 -27.58 22.44
N GLY A 525 6.48 -27.08 22.65
CA GLY A 525 6.76 -25.83 23.38
C GLY A 525 6.58 -26.00 24.87
N LEU A 526 7.58 -26.62 25.50
CA LEU A 526 7.54 -26.86 26.94
C LEU A 526 7.46 -25.54 27.72
N ASP A 527 8.29 -24.56 27.37
CA ASP A 527 8.39 -23.30 28.09
C ASP A 527 7.14 -22.45 27.90
N GLU A 528 6.64 -22.38 26.67
CA GLU A 528 5.42 -21.66 26.33
C GLU A 528 4.20 -22.28 27.02
N THR A 529 4.06 -23.61 26.94
CA THR A 529 2.98 -24.34 27.63
C THR A 529 3.02 -24.10 29.13
N LEU A 530 4.21 -24.14 29.75
CA LEU A 530 4.36 -23.86 31.18
C LEU A 530 3.96 -22.44 31.53
N ARG A 531 4.40 -21.43 30.74
CA ARG A 531 4.00 -20.03 30.94
C ARG A 531 2.48 -19.86 30.82
N CYS A 532 1.86 -20.47 29.81
CA CYS A 532 0.42 -20.46 29.63
C CYS A 532 -0.30 -21.02 30.86
N ILE A 533 0.05 -22.24 31.29
CA ILE A 533 -0.56 -22.91 32.44
C ILE A 533 -0.38 -22.12 33.74
N LEU A 534 0.83 -21.60 33.99
CA LEU A 534 1.11 -20.78 35.17
C LEU A 534 0.28 -19.49 35.16
N SER A 535 0.19 -18.82 34.01
CA SER A 535 -0.58 -17.58 33.86
C SER A 535 -2.08 -17.81 34.08
N LEU A 536 -2.64 -18.91 33.55
CA LEU A 536 -4.03 -19.33 33.76
C LEU A 536 -4.35 -19.51 35.25
N PHE A 537 -3.52 -20.26 35.98
CA PHE A 537 -3.77 -20.49 37.40
C PHE A 537 -3.50 -19.25 38.26
N LYS A 538 -2.53 -18.41 37.89
CA LYS A 538 -2.32 -17.09 38.52
C LYS A 538 -3.56 -16.21 38.34
N SER A 539 -4.19 -16.21 37.15
CA SER A 539 -5.36 -15.37 36.87
C SER A 539 -6.63 -15.82 37.60
N LYS A 540 -6.72 -17.07 38.09
CA LYS A 540 -7.90 -17.56 38.83
C LYS A 540 -8.29 -16.67 40.01
N GLN A 541 -7.30 -16.14 40.74
CA GLN A 541 -7.54 -15.30 41.92
C GLN A 541 -8.12 -13.91 41.57
N LYS A 542 -8.03 -13.51 40.30
CA LYS A 542 -8.48 -12.21 39.79
C LYS A 542 -9.79 -12.30 39.01
N ASN A 543 -10.25 -13.50 38.64
CA ASN A 543 -11.50 -13.69 37.93
C ASN A 543 -12.62 -14.11 38.90
N ALA A 544 -13.78 -13.46 38.81
CA ALA A 544 -15.01 -13.89 39.47
C ALA A 544 -15.64 -15.08 38.75
N THR A 545 -15.40 -15.22 37.45
CA THR A 545 -15.88 -16.32 36.63
C THR A 545 -15.07 -17.58 36.88
N GLU A 546 -15.77 -18.63 37.32
CA GLU A 546 -15.18 -19.96 37.52
C GLU A 546 -14.86 -20.65 36.19
N PHE A 547 -13.72 -21.33 36.15
CA PHE A 547 -13.33 -22.14 35.00
C PHE A 547 -12.54 -23.39 35.38
N GLU A 548 -12.64 -24.39 34.51
CA GLU A 548 -11.83 -25.62 34.52
C GLU A 548 -10.99 -25.71 33.25
N VAL A 549 -9.85 -26.40 33.32
CA VAL A 549 -8.92 -26.52 32.20
C VAL A 549 -8.98 -27.94 31.63
N VAL A 550 -9.24 -28.06 30.33
CA VAL A 550 -9.19 -29.31 29.58
C VAL A 550 -7.94 -29.29 28.70
N ILE A 551 -6.90 -29.99 29.15
CA ILE A 551 -5.62 -30.06 28.44
C ILE A 551 -5.63 -31.28 27.51
N ILE A 552 -5.19 -31.11 26.27
CA ILE A 552 -5.05 -32.19 25.30
C ILE A 552 -3.58 -32.37 24.96
N ASP A 553 -2.97 -33.46 25.41
CA ASP A 553 -1.66 -33.90 24.96
C ASP A 553 -1.81 -34.61 23.61
N ASP A 554 -1.42 -33.92 22.52
CA ASP A 554 -1.55 -34.41 21.15
C ASP A 554 -0.32 -35.21 20.67
N CYS A 555 0.35 -35.92 21.58
CA CYS A 555 1.49 -36.79 21.28
C CYS A 555 2.62 -36.04 20.56
N GLY A 556 3.12 -35.02 21.27
CA GLY A 556 4.21 -34.15 20.85
C GLY A 556 5.58 -34.80 20.70
N PRO A 557 6.52 -34.19 19.95
CA PRO A 557 7.88 -34.70 19.79
C PRO A 557 8.77 -34.45 21.02
N ASN A 558 8.34 -33.60 21.96
CA ASN A 558 9.08 -33.28 23.17
C ASN A 558 8.69 -34.23 24.32
N PRO A 559 9.57 -35.15 24.74
CA PRO A 559 9.24 -36.16 25.74
C PRO A 559 9.01 -35.59 27.15
N ALA A 560 9.39 -34.34 27.41
CA ALA A 560 9.19 -33.70 28.71
C ALA A 560 7.76 -33.18 28.94
N ILE A 561 6.98 -32.97 27.86
CA ILE A 561 5.62 -32.39 27.95
C ILE A 561 4.65 -33.36 28.62
N SER A 562 4.52 -34.60 28.16
CA SER A 562 3.52 -35.54 28.72
C SER A 562 3.68 -35.80 30.23
N PRO A 563 4.91 -36.00 30.78
CA PRO A 563 5.10 -36.07 32.22
C PRO A 563 4.69 -34.80 32.97
N MET A 564 5.04 -33.62 32.42
CA MET A 564 4.67 -32.33 32.99
C MET A 564 3.14 -32.15 33.01
N LEU A 565 2.45 -32.46 31.92
CA LEU A 565 0.99 -32.38 31.84
C LEU A 565 0.30 -33.36 32.80
N ARG A 566 0.84 -34.58 32.96
CA ARG A 566 0.35 -35.53 33.98
C ARG A 566 0.46 -34.97 35.40
N LYS A 567 1.55 -34.24 35.69
CA LYS A 567 1.72 -33.57 36.98
C LYS A 567 0.70 -32.44 37.18
N VAL A 568 0.44 -31.63 36.15
CA VAL A 568 -0.58 -30.58 36.18
C VAL A 568 -1.98 -31.17 36.38
N ALA A 569 -2.25 -32.33 35.79
CA ALA A 569 -3.53 -33.05 35.88
C ALA A 569 -3.82 -33.66 37.26
N GLU A 570 -2.86 -33.66 38.21
CA GLU A 570 -3.13 -34.01 39.60
C GLU A 570 -4.04 -32.98 40.30
N ARG A 571 -4.22 -31.79 39.70
CA ARG A 571 -5.14 -30.77 40.20
C ARG A 571 -6.60 -31.14 39.92
N PRO A 572 -7.54 -30.87 40.85
CA PRO A 572 -8.94 -31.25 40.68
C PRO A 572 -9.70 -30.45 39.61
N ASP A 573 -9.17 -29.28 39.23
CA ASP A 573 -9.75 -28.37 38.23
C ASP A 573 -9.17 -28.57 36.82
N VAL A 574 -8.48 -29.70 36.59
CA VAL A 574 -7.83 -30.05 35.33
C VAL A 574 -8.29 -31.42 34.83
N THR A 575 -8.69 -31.48 33.57
CA THR A 575 -8.92 -32.73 32.84
C THR A 575 -7.84 -32.89 31.79
N LEU A 576 -7.08 -34.00 31.82
CA LEU A 576 -6.08 -34.31 30.80
C LEU A 576 -6.59 -35.38 29.83
N ILE A 577 -6.55 -35.06 28.54
CA ILE A 577 -6.83 -35.97 27.43
C ILE A 577 -5.50 -36.29 26.76
N VAL A 578 -5.11 -37.57 26.72
CA VAL A 578 -3.91 -38.00 26.02
C VAL A 578 -4.31 -38.68 24.71
N ASN A 579 -3.75 -38.21 23.59
CA ASN A 579 -3.89 -38.88 22.30
C ASN A 579 -2.74 -39.86 22.09
N GLU A 580 -3.05 -41.02 21.50
CA GLU A 580 -2.04 -42.05 21.20
C GLU A 580 -1.09 -41.65 20.05
N LYS A 581 -1.55 -40.73 19.19
CA LYS A 581 -0.82 -40.20 18.03
C LYS A 581 -1.24 -38.74 17.80
N ASN A 582 -0.38 -37.97 17.12
CA ASN A 582 -0.70 -36.61 16.71
C ASN A 582 -1.91 -36.59 15.75
N LEU A 583 -3.05 -36.10 16.25
CA LEU A 583 -4.30 -35.94 15.51
C LEU A 583 -4.39 -34.57 14.81
N GLY A 584 -3.54 -33.62 15.20
CA GLY A 584 -3.58 -32.24 14.74
C GLY A 584 -4.59 -31.41 15.53
N PHE A 585 -4.47 -30.08 15.40
CA PHE A 585 -5.22 -29.12 16.19
C PHE A 585 -6.74 -29.37 16.12
N VAL A 586 -7.31 -29.44 14.91
CA VAL A 586 -8.76 -29.52 14.70
C VAL A 586 -9.38 -30.75 15.36
N ARG A 587 -8.78 -31.93 15.16
CA ARG A 587 -9.32 -33.19 15.71
C ARG A 587 -9.14 -33.26 17.24
N SER A 588 -8.03 -32.73 17.76
CA SER A 588 -7.76 -32.64 19.19
C SER A 588 -8.74 -31.70 19.90
N VAL A 589 -8.96 -30.50 19.36
CA VAL A 589 -9.95 -29.55 19.88
C VAL A 589 -11.36 -30.12 19.78
N ASN A 590 -11.73 -30.75 18.67
CA ASN A 590 -13.05 -31.37 18.51
C ASN A 590 -13.34 -32.49 19.52
N LYS A 591 -12.30 -33.24 19.95
CA LYS A 591 -12.44 -34.24 21.01
C LYS A 591 -12.80 -33.58 22.35
N ALA A 592 -12.14 -32.46 22.67
CA ALA A 592 -12.45 -31.68 23.86
C ALA A 592 -13.83 -30.99 23.78
N LEU A 593 -14.19 -30.38 22.64
CA LEU A 593 -15.51 -29.76 22.44
C LEU A 593 -16.68 -30.74 22.66
N ARG A 594 -16.50 -32.01 22.29
CA ARG A 594 -17.51 -33.06 22.56
C ARG A 594 -17.63 -33.39 24.04
N LEU A 595 -16.51 -33.37 24.77
CA LEU A 595 -16.49 -33.61 26.22
C LEU A 595 -17.04 -32.42 27.01
N THR A 596 -16.91 -31.21 26.48
CA THR A 596 -17.40 -29.98 27.08
C THR A 596 -18.75 -29.53 26.50
N ALA A 597 -19.51 -30.44 25.88
CA ALA A 597 -20.79 -30.11 25.27
C ALA A 597 -21.74 -29.44 26.28
N GLY A 598 -22.36 -28.33 25.88
CA GLY A 598 -23.22 -27.53 26.76
C GLY A 598 -22.47 -26.57 27.68
N HIS A 599 -21.15 -26.42 27.59
CA HIS A 599 -20.43 -25.36 28.29
C HIS A 599 -19.99 -24.26 27.33
N ASP A 600 -19.88 -23.04 27.85
CA ASP A 600 -19.07 -22.01 27.20
C ASP A 600 -17.61 -22.43 27.23
N VAL A 601 -16.90 -22.14 26.15
CA VAL A 601 -15.54 -22.62 25.94
C VAL A 601 -14.62 -21.45 25.62
N VAL A 602 -13.38 -21.50 26.11
CA VAL A 602 -12.27 -20.72 25.55
C VAL A 602 -11.31 -21.67 24.85
N LEU A 603 -11.11 -21.49 23.55
CA LEU A 603 -9.96 -22.07 22.85
C LEU A 603 -8.75 -21.21 23.17
N LEU A 604 -7.78 -21.79 23.88
CA LEU A 604 -6.55 -21.09 24.25
C LEU A 604 -5.35 -21.90 23.78
N ASN A 605 -4.50 -21.29 22.95
CA ASN A 605 -3.27 -21.94 22.51
C ASN A 605 -2.27 -22.05 23.67
N ALA A 606 -1.42 -23.08 23.59
CA ALA A 606 -0.38 -23.33 24.59
C ALA A 606 0.72 -22.25 24.65
N ASP A 607 0.78 -21.34 23.67
CA ASP A 607 1.70 -20.20 23.61
C ASP A 607 1.03 -18.84 23.89
N ALA A 608 -0.17 -18.85 24.48
CA ALA A 608 -0.87 -17.67 24.96
C ALA A 608 -0.67 -17.47 26.47
N VAL A 609 -0.46 -16.22 26.89
CA VAL A 609 -0.27 -15.83 28.31
C VAL A 609 -1.34 -14.82 28.70
N VAL A 610 -2.08 -15.13 29.76
CA VAL A 610 -3.22 -14.32 30.23
C VAL A 610 -2.90 -13.59 31.54
N THR A 611 -3.59 -12.49 31.83
CA THR A 611 -3.40 -11.76 33.09
C THR A 611 -4.71 -11.15 33.63
N GLY A 612 -4.69 -10.71 34.88
CA GLY A 612 -5.82 -9.99 35.49
C GLY A 612 -7.16 -10.74 35.45
N ASN A 613 -8.25 -9.98 35.29
CA ASN A 613 -9.62 -10.47 35.18
C ASN A 613 -10.05 -10.65 33.71
N TRP A 614 -9.13 -11.11 32.85
CA TRP A 614 -9.34 -11.26 31.40
C TRP A 614 -10.60 -12.06 31.06
N LEU A 615 -10.89 -13.15 31.78
CA LEU A 615 -12.01 -14.03 31.48
C LEU A 615 -13.35 -13.37 31.82
N ASP A 616 -13.40 -12.58 32.90
CA ASP A 616 -14.58 -11.79 33.25
C ASP A 616 -14.92 -10.78 32.16
N ARG A 617 -13.92 -10.07 31.63
CA ARG A 617 -14.12 -9.07 30.56
C ARG A 617 -14.53 -9.73 29.25
N ILE A 618 -13.88 -10.82 28.86
CA ILE A 618 -14.25 -11.61 27.66
C ILE A 618 -15.68 -12.15 27.78
N LYS A 619 -16.06 -12.72 28.92
CA LYS A 619 -17.42 -13.19 29.16
C LYS A 619 -18.42 -12.04 29.14
N ALA A 620 -18.09 -10.90 29.76
CA ALA A 620 -18.95 -9.73 29.75
C ALA A 620 -19.20 -9.26 28.31
N ALA A 621 -18.17 -9.21 27.45
CA ALA A 621 -18.32 -8.90 26.04
C ALA A 621 -19.21 -9.93 25.31
N ALA A 622 -19.04 -11.24 25.58
CA ALA A 622 -19.81 -12.31 24.95
C ALA A 622 -21.31 -12.24 25.27
N TYR A 623 -21.65 -11.77 26.47
CA TYR A 623 -23.03 -11.69 26.95
C TYR A 623 -23.67 -10.30 26.78
N ARG A 624 -23.00 -9.36 26.11
CA ARG A 624 -23.59 -8.05 25.76
C ARG A 624 -24.77 -8.15 24.80
N SER A 625 -24.80 -9.20 23.98
CA SER A 625 -25.90 -9.46 23.06
C SER A 625 -26.17 -10.95 22.94
N SER A 626 -27.44 -11.32 22.75
CA SER A 626 -27.89 -12.69 22.60
C SER A 626 -27.38 -13.34 21.31
N ASN A 627 -26.84 -12.60 20.35
CA ASN A 627 -26.31 -13.14 19.09
C ASN A 627 -24.79 -13.09 18.97
N ILE A 628 -24.02 -12.90 20.06
CA ILE A 628 -22.56 -13.02 20.00
C ILE A 628 -22.15 -14.49 20.17
N ALA A 629 -21.48 -15.04 19.16
CA ALA A 629 -20.96 -16.41 19.16
C ALA A 629 -19.56 -16.49 19.75
N SER A 630 -18.71 -15.51 19.44
CA SER A 630 -17.32 -15.54 19.91
C SER A 630 -16.75 -14.17 20.25
N VAL A 631 -15.73 -14.20 21.11
CA VAL A 631 -14.97 -13.02 21.53
C VAL A 631 -13.47 -13.29 21.40
N THR A 632 -12.72 -12.31 20.88
CA THR A 632 -11.26 -12.35 20.76
C THR A 632 -10.65 -11.09 21.41
N PRO A 633 -9.68 -11.21 22.33
CA PRO A 633 -9.02 -10.05 22.96
C PRO A 633 -7.97 -9.42 22.04
N PHE A 634 -7.41 -8.27 22.43
CA PHE A 634 -6.18 -7.76 21.82
C PHE A 634 -5.02 -8.73 22.07
N SER A 635 -4.03 -8.70 21.18
CA SER A 635 -2.76 -9.38 21.36
C SER A 635 -1.63 -8.65 20.63
N ASN A 636 -0.38 -8.97 20.92
CA ASN A 636 0.74 -8.57 20.08
C ASN A 636 0.68 -9.27 18.71
N ASN A 637 0.15 -10.49 18.63
CA ASN A 637 0.16 -11.27 17.39
C ASN A 637 -1.17 -12.01 17.16
N ALA A 638 -2.19 -11.28 16.70
CA ALA A 638 -3.54 -11.83 16.47
C ALA A 638 -4.21 -11.25 15.22
N THR A 639 -3.46 -11.11 14.12
CA THR A 639 -3.94 -10.58 12.83
C THR A 639 -4.75 -9.29 13.00
N ILE A 640 -6.05 -9.31 12.71
CA ILE A 640 -6.96 -8.16 12.79
C ILE A 640 -7.17 -7.62 14.23
N CYS A 641 -6.85 -8.43 15.24
CA CYS A 641 -6.89 -8.08 16.66
C CYS A 641 -5.48 -7.76 17.21
N SER A 642 -4.47 -7.56 16.35
CA SER A 642 -3.12 -7.22 16.83
C SER A 642 -3.01 -5.76 17.25
N TYR A 643 -2.11 -5.51 18.19
CA TYR A 643 -1.60 -4.21 18.60
C TYR A 643 -0.05 -4.21 18.55
N PRO A 644 0.61 -3.12 18.16
CA PRO A 644 0.00 -1.86 17.67
C PRO A 644 -0.48 -1.93 16.22
N ASP A 645 0.07 -2.83 15.40
CA ASP A 645 -0.21 -2.87 13.96
C ASP A 645 -0.84 -4.22 13.54
N PRO A 646 -2.08 -4.24 13.02
CA PRO A 646 -2.73 -5.47 12.56
C PRO A 646 -2.12 -6.07 11.29
N SER A 647 -1.24 -5.34 10.60
CA SER A 647 -0.57 -5.80 9.37
C SER A 647 0.80 -6.45 9.61
N LEU A 648 1.31 -6.42 10.84
CA LEU A 648 2.64 -6.90 11.20
C LEU A 648 2.57 -8.08 12.20
N GLU A 649 3.63 -8.90 12.20
CA GLU A 649 3.91 -9.78 13.33
C GLU A 649 4.55 -8.96 14.46
N ASN A 650 3.75 -8.47 15.42
CA ASN A 650 4.28 -7.67 16.52
C ASN A 650 4.85 -8.54 17.65
N SER A 651 5.93 -8.06 18.23
CA SER A 651 6.40 -8.53 19.54
C SER A 651 5.67 -7.78 20.65
N MET A 652 5.76 -8.27 21.88
CA MET A 652 5.36 -7.48 23.04
C MET A 652 6.15 -6.15 23.06
N PRO A 653 5.51 -5.02 23.41
CA PRO A 653 6.23 -3.77 23.60
C PRO A 653 7.34 -3.91 24.64
N SER A 654 8.54 -3.43 24.34
CA SER A 654 9.72 -3.57 25.23
C SER A 654 9.63 -2.72 26.49
N ASP A 655 8.78 -1.68 26.46
CA ASP A 655 8.54 -0.72 27.54
C ASP A 655 7.41 -1.12 28.49
N LEU A 656 6.64 -2.18 28.19
CA LEU A 656 5.48 -2.58 28.99
C LEU A 656 5.47 -4.09 29.26
N SER A 657 5.16 -4.47 30.50
CA SER A 657 4.74 -5.82 30.85
C SER A 657 3.33 -6.14 30.34
N LEU A 658 2.97 -7.43 30.30
CA LEU A 658 1.62 -7.88 29.97
C LEU A 658 0.56 -7.28 30.91
N GLU A 659 0.85 -7.21 32.22
CA GLU A 659 -0.03 -6.56 33.20
C GLU A 659 -0.27 -5.08 32.89
N GLU A 660 0.76 -4.33 32.50
CA GLU A 660 0.65 -2.89 32.24
C GLU A 660 -0.14 -2.60 30.96
N ILE A 661 0.11 -3.33 29.87
CA ILE A 661 -0.66 -3.12 28.64
C ILE A 661 -2.12 -3.57 28.78
N ASP A 662 -2.39 -4.66 29.49
CA ASP A 662 -3.76 -5.06 29.81
C ASP A 662 -4.47 -4.03 30.69
N GLN A 663 -3.75 -3.39 31.62
CA GLN A 663 -4.27 -2.30 32.43
C GLN A 663 -4.62 -1.07 31.58
N LEU A 664 -3.79 -0.72 30.58
CA LEU A 664 -4.11 0.33 29.60
C LEU A 664 -5.36 -0.01 28.80
N CYS A 665 -5.47 -1.25 28.27
CA CYS A 665 -6.69 -1.70 27.59
C CYS A 665 -7.92 -1.56 28.49
N SER A 666 -7.85 -2.04 29.74
CA SER A 666 -8.98 -2.02 30.67
C SER A 666 -9.47 -0.61 31.02
N SER A 667 -8.52 0.34 31.17
CA SER A 667 -8.81 1.70 31.63
C SER A 667 -9.27 2.60 30.49
N LEU A 668 -8.63 2.50 29.32
CA LEU A 668 -8.90 3.38 28.17
C LEU A 668 -10.04 2.88 27.29
N ASN A 669 -10.28 1.56 27.28
CA ASN A 669 -11.27 0.92 26.42
C ASN A 669 -12.33 0.16 27.23
N SER A 670 -12.55 0.49 28.50
CA SER A 670 -13.44 -0.25 29.41
C SER A 670 -14.76 -0.72 28.76
N GLY A 671 -14.94 -2.04 28.67
CA GLY A 671 -16.10 -2.67 28.08
C GLY A 671 -16.26 -2.50 26.57
N VAL A 672 -15.35 -1.85 25.85
CA VAL A 672 -15.48 -1.69 24.41
C VAL A 672 -15.28 -3.03 23.71
N ALA A 673 -16.20 -3.36 22.81
CA ALA A 673 -16.06 -4.48 21.88
C ALA A 673 -16.48 -4.05 20.47
N VAL A 674 -15.72 -4.47 19.47
CA VAL A 674 -15.94 -4.14 18.05
C VAL A 674 -16.35 -5.40 17.30
N GLU A 675 -17.37 -5.34 16.46
CA GLU A 675 -17.75 -6.49 15.61
C GLU A 675 -16.63 -6.81 14.61
N ILE A 676 -16.27 -8.09 14.50
CA ILE A 676 -15.23 -8.58 13.60
C ILE A 676 -15.78 -9.67 12.67
N PRO A 677 -15.25 -9.81 11.45
CA PRO A 677 -15.74 -10.79 10.47
C PRO A 677 -15.42 -12.23 10.85
N SER A 678 -14.39 -12.46 11.66
CA SER A 678 -13.96 -13.78 12.13
C SER A 678 -13.16 -13.63 13.43
N GLY A 679 -13.39 -14.51 14.41
CA GLY A 679 -12.54 -14.61 15.60
C GLY A 679 -11.16 -15.21 15.29
N VAL A 680 -10.20 -15.01 16.19
CA VAL A 680 -8.82 -15.50 16.02
C VAL A 680 -8.51 -16.60 17.04
N GLY A 681 -8.16 -17.79 16.55
CA GLY A 681 -8.10 -19.04 17.33
C GLY A 681 -7.01 -19.15 18.40
N PHE A 682 -6.14 -18.14 18.59
CA PHE A 682 -5.11 -18.18 19.65
C PHE A 682 -5.71 -18.06 21.05
N CYS A 683 -6.78 -17.26 21.17
CA CYS A 683 -7.57 -17.05 22.38
C CYS A 683 -8.98 -16.63 21.93
N MET A 684 -9.88 -17.61 21.79
CA MET A 684 -11.24 -17.41 21.29
C MET A 684 -12.26 -17.98 22.26
N PHE A 685 -13.06 -17.11 22.88
CA PHE A 685 -14.24 -17.53 23.62
C PHE A 685 -15.35 -17.92 22.63
N MET A 686 -16.06 -19.00 22.91
CA MET A 686 -17.14 -19.55 22.09
C MET A 686 -18.34 -19.86 22.99
N ARG A 687 -19.50 -19.29 22.66
CA ARG A 687 -20.72 -19.49 23.45
C ARG A 687 -21.30 -20.88 23.23
N ALA A 688 -21.75 -21.53 24.30
CA ALA A 688 -22.34 -22.88 24.28
C ALA A 688 -23.50 -23.00 23.27
N ALA A 689 -24.37 -21.97 23.24
CA ALA A 689 -25.50 -21.91 22.32
C ALA A 689 -25.04 -21.88 20.86
N ALA A 690 -24.03 -21.05 20.54
CA ALA A 690 -23.47 -21.00 19.20
C ALA A 690 -22.78 -22.32 18.82
N ILE A 691 -22.02 -22.95 19.71
CA ILE A 691 -21.42 -24.27 19.46
C ILE A 691 -22.50 -25.32 19.15
N THR A 692 -23.62 -25.27 19.88
CA THR A 692 -24.73 -26.22 19.71
C THR A 692 -25.43 -26.06 18.36
N GLU A 693 -25.65 -24.83 17.92
CA GLU A 693 -26.31 -24.53 16.64
C GLU A 693 -25.38 -24.69 15.43
N VAL A 694 -24.17 -24.16 15.52
CA VAL A 694 -23.19 -24.14 14.42
C VAL A 694 -22.53 -25.50 14.24
N GLY A 695 -22.36 -26.25 15.33
CA GLY A 695 -21.57 -27.47 15.39
C GLY A 695 -20.09 -27.23 15.68
N ILE A 696 -19.28 -28.28 15.53
CA ILE A 696 -17.84 -28.29 15.82
C ILE A 696 -17.00 -27.84 14.61
N LEU A 697 -15.66 -27.85 14.74
CA LEU A 697 -14.73 -27.45 13.67
C LEU A 697 -14.67 -28.50 12.54
N ASP A 698 -14.47 -28.08 11.29
CA ASP A 698 -14.43 -28.98 10.12
C ASP A 698 -13.05 -29.65 9.95
N ALA A 699 -12.90 -30.82 10.57
CA ALA A 699 -11.68 -31.61 10.51
C ALA A 699 -11.44 -32.34 9.17
N GLU A 700 -12.45 -32.41 8.29
CA GLU A 700 -12.33 -33.12 7.00
C GLU A 700 -11.71 -32.20 5.95
N ASN A 701 -12.11 -30.93 5.89
CA ASN A 701 -11.54 -29.96 4.96
C ASN A 701 -10.21 -29.35 5.45
N PHE A 702 -10.08 -29.04 6.73
CA PHE A 702 -8.92 -28.27 7.25
C PHE A 702 -7.84 -29.12 7.92
N GLY A 703 -8.10 -30.41 8.15
CA GLY A 703 -7.10 -31.40 8.56
C GLY A 703 -6.39 -31.05 9.88
N LYS A 704 -5.14 -30.58 9.81
CA LYS A 704 -4.26 -30.36 10.98
C LYS A 704 -4.34 -28.95 11.58
N GLY A 705 -5.05 -28.01 10.96
CA GLY A 705 -5.26 -26.65 11.46
C GLY A 705 -5.10 -25.58 10.38
N TYR A 706 -5.32 -24.32 10.75
CA TYR A 706 -5.44 -23.13 9.89
C TYR A 706 -6.67 -23.16 8.97
N GLY A 707 -7.64 -22.26 9.22
CA GLY A 707 -8.84 -22.06 8.42
C GLY A 707 -10.11 -22.66 9.02
N GLU A 708 -9.98 -23.60 9.97
CA GLU A 708 -11.10 -24.22 10.68
C GLU A 708 -11.88 -23.24 11.54
N GLU A 709 -11.20 -22.29 12.19
CA GLU A 709 -11.81 -21.27 13.01
C GLU A 709 -12.50 -20.24 12.13
N ASN A 710 -11.93 -19.95 10.95
CA ASN A 710 -12.53 -19.06 9.98
C ASN A 710 -13.81 -19.68 9.39
N ASP A 711 -13.77 -20.96 8.99
CA ASP A 711 -14.97 -21.71 8.58
C ASP A 711 -16.05 -21.69 9.65
N TRP A 712 -15.69 -21.97 10.91
CA TRP A 712 -16.65 -21.96 12.01
C TRP A 712 -17.28 -20.59 12.20
N CYS A 713 -16.48 -19.51 12.09
CA CYS A 713 -16.99 -18.15 12.15
C CYS A 713 -17.94 -17.84 10.99
N VAL A 714 -17.61 -18.24 9.76
CA VAL A 714 -18.52 -18.00 8.63
C VAL A 714 -19.82 -18.77 8.80
N ARG A 715 -19.78 -20.05 9.23
CA ARG A 715 -21.00 -20.81 9.55
C ARG A 715 -21.83 -20.18 10.66
N ALA A 716 -21.19 -19.62 11.69
CA ALA A 716 -21.88 -18.91 12.76
C ALA A 716 -22.57 -17.65 12.23
N ARG A 717 -21.87 -16.85 11.43
CA ARG A 717 -22.40 -15.64 10.79
C ARG A 717 -23.57 -15.94 9.86
N ASP A 718 -23.50 -17.03 9.10
CA ASP A 718 -24.59 -17.50 8.23
C ASP A 718 -25.86 -17.78 9.04
N LEU A 719 -25.72 -18.19 10.30
CA LEU A 719 -26.81 -18.44 11.24
C LEU A 719 -27.22 -17.20 12.06
N GLY A 720 -26.64 -16.02 11.78
CA GLY A 720 -26.99 -14.78 12.46
C GLY A 720 -26.12 -14.39 13.65
N TRP A 721 -25.10 -15.19 13.94
CA TRP A 721 -24.19 -14.93 15.02
C TRP A 721 -23.15 -13.88 14.64
N LYS A 722 -22.67 -13.16 15.66
CA LYS A 722 -21.64 -12.14 15.56
C LYS A 722 -20.37 -12.58 16.27
N HIS A 723 -19.24 -12.11 15.77
CA HIS A 723 -17.95 -12.22 16.44
C HIS A 723 -17.53 -10.83 16.88
N VAL A 724 -16.93 -10.71 18.06
CA VAL A 724 -16.49 -9.41 18.56
C VAL A 724 -15.06 -9.45 19.06
N HIS A 725 -14.37 -8.33 18.90
CA HIS A 725 -13.05 -8.07 19.43
C HIS A 725 -13.17 -7.27 20.73
N ALA A 726 -12.79 -7.86 21.87
CA ALA A 726 -12.75 -7.17 23.16
C ALA A 726 -11.54 -6.24 23.21
N CYS A 727 -11.78 -4.94 23.03
CA CYS A 727 -10.73 -3.91 22.98
C CYS A 727 -10.21 -3.53 24.38
N ASP A 728 -10.88 -4.03 25.42
CA ASP A 728 -10.59 -3.75 26.82
C ASP A 728 -9.72 -4.81 27.49
N THR A 729 -9.30 -5.86 26.76
CA THR A 729 -8.58 -7.02 27.28
C THR A 729 -7.40 -7.36 26.40
N PHE A 730 -6.23 -7.62 26.98
CA PHE A 730 -5.01 -8.02 26.26
C PHE A 730 -4.53 -9.41 26.69
N VAL A 731 -4.17 -10.24 25.71
CA VAL A 731 -3.57 -11.57 25.90
C VAL A 731 -2.31 -11.65 25.05
N GLU A 732 -1.16 -11.92 25.66
CA GLU A 732 0.09 -12.11 24.93
C GLU A 732 0.04 -13.42 24.14
N HIS A 733 0.54 -13.39 22.91
CA HIS A 733 0.72 -14.56 22.06
C HIS A 733 2.18 -14.62 21.62
N ILE A 734 2.94 -15.53 22.22
CA ILE A 734 4.38 -15.66 22.02
C ILE A 734 4.67 -16.03 20.55
N GLY A 735 3.88 -16.95 20.00
CA GLY A 735 3.94 -17.39 18.61
C GLY A 735 5.16 -18.26 18.29
N GLY A 736 5.02 -19.15 17.30
CA GLY A 736 6.15 -19.85 16.68
C GLY A 736 6.41 -21.29 17.13
N VAL A 737 5.54 -21.87 17.95
CA VAL A 737 5.80 -23.17 18.59
C VAL A 737 5.29 -24.38 17.81
N SER A 738 4.17 -24.26 17.08
CA SER A 738 3.43 -25.48 16.68
C SER A 738 3.69 -25.95 15.24
N PHE A 739 4.30 -25.11 14.38
CA PHE A 739 4.65 -25.46 13.00
C PHE A 739 5.85 -24.62 12.57
N GLY A 740 6.96 -25.26 12.14
CA GLY A 740 8.10 -24.52 11.59
C GLY A 740 7.65 -23.55 10.49
N LYS A 741 8.22 -22.32 10.46
CA LYS A 741 7.72 -21.18 9.65
C LYS A 741 7.34 -21.57 8.21
N GLU A 742 8.18 -22.34 7.53
CA GLU A 742 7.92 -22.76 6.14
C GLU A 742 6.76 -23.77 6.00
N LYS A 743 6.60 -24.68 6.97
CA LYS A 743 5.47 -25.64 7.01
C LYS A 743 4.16 -24.94 7.39
N LYS A 744 4.23 -23.93 8.27
CA LYS A 744 3.10 -23.07 8.63
C LYS A 744 2.60 -22.31 7.40
N SER A 745 3.47 -21.60 6.69
CA SER A 745 3.09 -20.83 5.49
C SER A 745 2.45 -21.71 4.41
N LYS A 746 3.04 -22.88 4.12
CA LYS A 746 2.47 -23.82 3.12
C LYS A 746 1.09 -24.35 3.52
N LEU A 747 0.85 -24.60 4.81
CA LEU A 747 -0.45 -25.07 5.30
C LEU A 747 -1.51 -23.95 5.25
N VAL A 748 -1.13 -22.72 5.62
CA VAL A 748 -1.98 -21.52 5.51
C VAL A 748 -2.37 -21.27 4.05
N GLU A 749 -1.39 -21.22 3.14
CA GLU A 749 -1.66 -21.03 1.69
C GLU A 749 -2.61 -22.10 1.15
N LYS A 750 -2.35 -23.37 1.47
CA LYS A 750 -3.20 -24.48 1.05
C LYS A 750 -4.65 -24.33 1.57
N ASN A 751 -4.81 -24.06 2.86
CA ASN A 751 -6.13 -24.05 3.48
C ASN A 751 -6.91 -22.75 3.18
N LEU A 752 -6.22 -21.64 2.89
CA LEU A 752 -6.85 -20.43 2.37
C LEU A 752 -7.52 -20.68 1.01
N VAL A 753 -6.88 -21.45 0.11
CA VAL A 753 -7.51 -21.83 -1.18
C VAL A 753 -8.78 -22.67 -0.96
N ILE A 754 -8.79 -23.54 0.05
CA ILE A 754 -9.99 -24.30 0.42
C ILE A 754 -11.08 -23.35 0.95
N LEU A 755 -10.70 -22.43 1.84
CA LEU A 755 -11.61 -21.46 2.43
C LEU A 755 -12.22 -20.54 1.36
N GLU A 756 -11.44 -20.00 0.44
CA GLU A 756 -11.89 -19.15 -0.66
C GLU A 756 -12.78 -19.91 -1.66
N LYS A 757 -12.52 -21.22 -1.84
CA LYS A 757 -13.38 -22.05 -2.68
C LYS A 757 -14.74 -22.33 -2.03
N ILE A 758 -14.79 -22.48 -0.70
CA ILE A 758 -16.03 -22.70 0.04
C ILE A 758 -16.78 -21.38 0.27
N TYR A 759 -16.04 -20.28 0.46
CA TYR A 759 -16.51 -18.93 0.83
C TYR A 759 -15.80 -17.85 -0.01
N PRO A 760 -16.18 -17.66 -1.29
CA PRO A 760 -15.56 -16.67 -2.17
C PRO A 760 -15.59 -15.23 -1.63
N GLU A 761 -16.58 -14.91 -0.79
CA GLU A 761 -16.77 -13.61 -0.16
C GLU A 761 -15.87 -13.37 1.07
N TYR A 762 -15.23 -14.41 1.61
CA TYR A 762 -14.45 -14.29 2.86
C TYR A 762 -13.29 -13.30 2.74
N THR A 763 -12.45 -13.46 1.73
CA THR A 763 -11.27 -12.58 1.51
C THR A 763 -11.69 -11.12 1.27
N PRO A 764 -12.67 -10.81 0.40
CA PRO A 764 -13.22 -9.46 0.27
C PRO A 764 -13.69 -8.85 1.61
N ILE A 765 -14.47 -9.59 2.41
CA ILE A 765 -14.96 -9.11 3.70
C ILE A 765 -13.80 -8.79 4.66
N ILE A 766 -12.78 -9.63 4.71
CA ILE A 766 -11.59 -9.41 5.54
C ILE A 766 -10.82 -8.18 5.06
N MET A 767 -10.63 -8.01 3.75
CA MET A 767 -9.93 -6.86 3.18
C MET A 767 -10.68 -5.55 3.45
N ASP A 768 -12.01 -5.55 3.34
CA ASP A 768 -12.84 -4.39 3.69
C ASP A 768 -12.78 -4.06 5.19
N PHE A 769 -12.73 -5.10 6.04
CA PHE A 769 -12.50 -4.91 7.47
C PHE A 769 -11.12 -4.32 7.76
N VAL A 770 -10.05 -4.86 7.16
CA VAL A 770 -8.68 -4.34 7.31
C VAL A 770 -8.57 -2.90 6.82
N LYS A 771 -9.27 -2.55 5.73
CA LYS A 771 -9.29 -1.19 5.18
C LYS A 771 -10.07 -0.22 6.07
N SER A 772 -11.19 -0.64 6.65
CA SER A 772 -12.02 0.21 7.53
C SER A 772 -11.44 0.34 8.93
N ASP A 773 -10.78 -0.73 9.39
CA ASP A 773 -10.12 -0.87 10.67
C ASP A 773 -10.86 -0.22 11.87
N PRO A 774 -12.05 -0.72 12.23
CA PRO A 774 -12.84 -0.12 13.30
C PRO A 774 -12.18 -0.20 14.68
N ALA A 775 -11.16 -1.05 14.86
CA ALA A 775 -10.38 -1.15 16.10
C ALA A 775 -9.27 -0.09 16.21
N ARG A 776 -8.96 0.63 15.12
CA ARG A 776 -7.89 1.63 15.03
C ARG A 776 -7.91 2.64 16.17
N ILE A 777 -9.06 3.23 16.44
CA ILE A 777 -9.19 4.31 17.43
C ILE A 777 -8.84 3.80 18.83
N PHE A 778 -9.21 2.55 19.15
CA PHE A 778 -8.94 1.95 20.45
C PHE A 778 -7.47 1.55 20.61
N ARG A 779 -6.78 1.23 19.52
CA ARG A 779 -5.31 1.12 19.50
C ARG A 779 -4.64 2.47 19.66
N ASN A 780 -5.12 3.49 18.96
CA ASN A 780 -4.60 4.85 19.07
C ASN A 780 -4.65 5.34 20.51
N ARG A 781 -5.77 5.15 21.24
CA ARG A 781 -5.86 5.51 22.66
C ARG A 781 -4.73 4.92 23.50
N ILE A 782 -4.42 3.63 23.33
CA ILE A 782 -3.32 2.96 24.03
C ILE A 782 -1.98 3.60 23.65
N THR A 783 -1.73 3.82 22.35
CA THR A 783 -0.47 4.42 21.90
C THR A 783 -0.33 5.88 22.31
N VAL A 784 -1.39 6.68 22.31
CA VAL A 784 -1.36 8.09 22.71
C VAL A 784 -1.07 8.21 24.21
N GLU A 785 -1.64 7.35 25.06
CA GLU A 785 -1.26 7.33 26.49
C GLU A 785 0.20 6.93 26.67
N ARG A 786 0.75 6.01 25.85
CA ARG A 786 2.18 5.69 25.84
C ARG A 786 3.04 6.88 25.38
N ILE A 787 2.63 7.61 24.34
CA ILE A 787 3.30 8.84 23.88
C ILE A 787 3.31 9.87 25.02
N LYS A 788 2.18 10.06 25.70
CA LYS A 788 2.06 10.98 26.84
C LYS A 788 3.01 10.59 27.97
N GLN A 789 3.09 9.31 28.32
CA GLN A 789 4.01 8.80 29.34
C GLN A 789 5.48 9.03 28.93
N ALA A 790 5.85 8.66 27.71
CA ALA A 790 7.22 8.85 27.21
C ALA A 790 7.61 10.35 27.15
N ALA A 791 6.72 11.20 26.64
CA ALA A 791 6.94 12.64 26.56
C ALA A 791 6.86 13.36 27.91
N SER A 792 6.38 12.71 28.98
CA SER A 792 6.29 13.31 30.33
C SER A 792 7.65 13.53 30.99
N LEU A 793 8.71 12.93 30.45
CA LEU A 793 10.10 13.17 30.86
C LEU A 793 10.57 14.60 30.54
N HIS A 794 9.87 15.29 29.64
CA HIS A 794 10.16 16.66 29.23
C HIS A 794 9.25 17.67 29.93
N SER A 795 9.74 18.89 30.18
CA SER A 795 8.96 19.94 30.85
C SER A 795 7.88 20.55 29.94
N GLU A 796 8.06 20.49 28.63
CA GLU A 796 7.10 20.99 27.65
C GLU A 796 6.95 20.03 26.45
N ARG A 797 5.84 20.16 25.74
CA ARG A 797 5.48 19.31 24.58
C ARG A 797 4.97 20.18 23.44
N HIS A 798 5.63 20.13 22.29
CA HIS A 798 5.24 20.83 21.09
C HIS A 798 4.69 19.86 20.05
N LEU A 799 3.63 20.25 19.35
CA LEU A 799 3.11 19.53 18.18
C LEU A 799 3.68 20.13 16.91
N TYR A 800 4.39 19.34 16.11
CA TYR A 800 4.92 19.75 14.81
C TYR A 800 4.03 19.17 13.71
N ILE A 801 3.47 20.03 12.86
CA ILE A 801 2.64 19.61 11.72
C ILE A 801 3.47 19.68 10.43
N SER A 802 3.60 18.55 9.74
CA SER A 802 4.49 18.38 8.58
C SER A 802 3.95 17.34 7.58
N HIS A 803 4.71 17.02 6.54
CA HIS A 803 4.46 15.90 5.64
C HIS A 803 5.62 14.90 5.68
N SER A 804 5.37 13.64 5.35
CA SER A 804 6.39 12.58 5.27
C SER A 804 6.98 12.38 3.86
N PHE A 805 7.05 13.45 3.05
CA PHE A 805 7.48 13.38 1.64
C PHE A 805 9.01 13.40 1.46
N GLY A 806 9.80 13.51 2.53
CA GLY A 806 11.23 13.74 2.45
C GLY A 806 11.64 15.21 2.33
N GLY A 807 12.95 15.43 2.21
CA GLY A 807 13.54 16.71 1.83
C GLY A 807 13.83 17.67 3.00
N GLY A 808 13.98 18.96 2.68
CA GLY A 808 14.49 19.96 3.63
C GLY A 808 13.61 20.20 4.86
N ILE A 809 12.29 20.00 4.77
CA ILE A 809 11.38 20.13 5.91
C ILE A 809 11.61 19.01 6.92
N GLU A 810 11.85 17.78 6.46
CA GLU A 810 12.16 16.65 7.35
C GLU A 810 13.48 16.88 8.08
N VAL A 811 14.52 17.32 7.34
CA VAL A 811 15.83 17.68 7.93
C VAL A 811 15.65 18.79 8.97
N PHE A 812 14.84 19.81 8.68
CA PHE A 812 14.51 20.87 9.62
C PHE A 812 13.86 20.33 10.89
N CYS A 813 12.78 19.55 10.77
CA CYS A 813 12.05 18.98 11.89
C CYS A 813 12.97 18.08 12.74
N LYS A 814 13.79 17.22 12.11
CA LYS A 814 14.74 16.34 12.81
C LYS A 814 15.79 17.12 13.61
N ASN A 815 16.43 18.12 13.00
CA ASN A 815 17.40 18.98 13.69
C ASN A 815 16.72 19.70 14.86
N ARG A 816 15.52 20.23 14.63
CA ARG A 816 14.79 21.00 15.62
C ARG A 816 14.32 20.15 16.80
N THR A 817 13.88 18.91 16.56
CA THR A 817 13.57 17.92 17.60
C THR A 817 14.78 17.66 18.48
N THR A 818 15.96 17.50 17.89
CA THR A 818 17.21 17.28 18.64
C THR A 818 17.56 18.49 19.51
N THR A 819 17.51 19.71 18.94
CA THR A 819 17.81 20.94 19.68
C THR A 819 16.81 21.20 20.81
N LEU A 820 15.52 20.96 20.57
CA LEU A 820 14.47 21.15 21.57
C LEU A 820 14.55 20.11 22.69
N ALA A 821 14.90 18.86 22.37
CA ALA A 821 15.14 17.83 23.37
C ALA A 821 16.25 18.23 24.36
N ASN A 822 17.35 18.83 23.86
CA ASN A 822 18.43 19.38 24.71
C ASN A 822 17.97 20.53 25.62
N SER A 823 16.85 21.18 25.28
CA SER A 823 16.21 22.22 26.10
C SER A 823 15.04 21.68 26.92
N ASN A 824 14.94 20.36 27.09
CA ASN A 824 13.89 19.68 27.82
C ASN A 824 12.47 19.85 27.24
N ILE A 825 12.36 19.92 25.91
CA ILE A 825 11.09 20.06 25.18
C ILE A 825 10.91 18.84 24.27
N ALA A 826 9.80 18.11 24.42
CA ALA A 826 9.42 17.03 23.53
C ALA A 826 8.78 17.59 22.26
N VAL A 827 9.16 17.05 21.09
CA VAL A 827 8.49 17.32 19.83
C VAL A 827 7.70 16.09 19.40
N ILE A 828 6.38 16.23 19.33
CA ILE A 828 5.45 15.22 18.84
C ILE A 828 5.10 15.60 17.41
N MET A 829 5.28 14.67 16.48
CA MET A 829 5.09 14.91 15.05
C MET A 829 3.66 14.52 14.65
N LEU A 830 3.01 15.35 13.86
CA LEU A 830 1.80 15.04 13.11
C LEU A 830 2.12 15.18 11.63
N GLU A 831 2.09 14.08 10.90
CA GLU A 831 2.57 14.02 9.51
C GLU A 831 1.50 13.49 8.56
N SER A 832 1.31 14.14 7.42
CA SER A 832 0.50 13.59 6.34
C SER A 832 1.27 12.47 5.62
N ILE A 833 0.59 11.36 5.35
CA ILE A 833 1.20 10.21 4.68
C ILE A 833 0.93 10.32 3.16
N PRO A 834 1.97 10.36 2.29
CA PRO A 834 1.78 10.51 0.85
C PRO A 834 0.90 9.40 0.27
N HIS A 835 0.02 9.80 -0.65
CA HIS A 835 -0.92 8.92 -1.35
C HIS A 835 -1.92 8.15 -0.46
N LYS A 836 -1.97 8.45 0.84
CA LYS A 836 -2.97 7.96 1.78
C LYS A 836 -3.80 9.12 2.30
N ASN A 837 -5.10 8.89 2.52
CA ASN A 837 -5.96 9.85 3.22
C ASN A 837 -5.80 9.68 4.74
N GLU A 838 -4.55 9.69 5.20
CA GLU A 838 -4.14 9.33 6.56
C GLU A 838 -3.11 10.32 7.10
N VAL A 839 -3.18 10.57 8.40
CA VAL A 839 -2.22 11.38 9.15
C VAL A 839 -1.69 10.55 10.31
N ARG A 840 -0.40 10.66 10.57
CA ARG A 840 0.31 9.91 11.61
C ARG A 840 0.74 10.86 12.72
N LEU A 841 0.34 10.58 13.94
CA LEU A 841 0.89 11.17 15.14
C LEU A 841 2.02 10.27 15.65
N SER A 842 3.22 10.80 15.88
CA SER A 842 4.37 10.00 16.31
C SER A 842 5.28 10.69 17.33
N TYR A 843 5.92 9.87 18.16
CA TYR A 843 6.97 10.26 19.09
C TYR A 843 7.90 9.06 19.35
N GLY A 844 9.16 9.16 18.93
CA GLY A 844 10.06 8.00 18.89
C GLY A 844 9.50 6.90 17.99
N ASP A 845 9.50 5.65 18.47
CA ASP A 845 8.95 4.49 17.74
C ASP A 845 7.42 4.34 17.91
N LEU A 846 6.78 5.20 18.71
CA LEU A 846 5.35 5.16 18.95
C LEU A 846 4.59 5.94 17.88
N TYR A 847 3.52 5.37 17.34
CA TYR A 847 2.66 6.05 16.38
C TYR A 847 1.17 5.70 16.49
N ALA A 848 0.32 6.67 16.16
CA ALA A 848 -1.12 6.54 16.03
C ALA A 848 -1.55 7.11 14.67
N ASP A 849 -2.32 6.33 13.91
CA ASP A 849 -2.75 6.71 12.56
C ASP A 849 -4.23 7.10 12.56
N TYR A 850 -4.57 8.19 11.88
CA TYR A 850 -5.94 8.71 11.78
C TYR A 850 -6.32 8.87 10.31
N HIS A 851 -7.57 8.56 9.95
CA HIS A 851 -8.08 8.97 8.65
C HIS A 851 -8.40 10.47 8.67
N ALA A 852 -7.70 11.23 7.82
CA ALA A 852 -7.74 12.69 7.83
C ALA A 852 -9.16 13.28 7.69
N SER A 853 -10.05 12.58 6.98
CA SER A 853 -11.44 13.00 6.74
C SER A 853 -12.49 12.39 7.67
N LYS A 854 -12.14 11.39 8.49
CA LYS A 854 -13.11 10.64 9.32
C LYS A 854 -12.85 10.75 10.82
N ASN A 855 -11.59 10.89 11.22
CA ASN A 855 -11.16 10.84 12.62
C ASN A 855 -10.61 12.17 13.13
N MET A 856 -11.04 13.30 12.57
CA MET A 856 -10.57 14.63 13.01
C MET A 856 -10.90 14.88 14.49
N ASP A 857 -12.11 14.57 14.92
CA ASP A 857 -12.52 14.77 16.32
C ASP A 857 -11.80 13.82 17.27
N ASP A 858 -11.62 12.54 16.89
CA ASP A 858 -10.83 11.58 17.65
C ASP A 858 -9.38 12.06 17.81
N MET A 859 -8.76 12.53 16.72
CA MET A 859 -7.41 13.08 16.73
C MET A 859 -7.32 14.31 17.62
N LEU A 860 -8.28 15.24 17.56
CA LEU A 860 -8.29 16.43 18.41
C LEU A 860 -8.43 16.07 19.90
N ASN A 861 -9.26 15.09 20.24
CA ASN A 861 -9.39 14.58 21.60
C ASN A 861 -8.06 13.98 22.09
N ASP A 862 -7.41 13.16 21.25
CA ASP A 862 -6.11 12.55 21.55
C ASP A 862 -4.99 13.61 21.69
N LEU A 863 -4.98 14.65 20.84
CA LEU A 863 -4.06 15.78 20.98
C LEU A 863 -4.30 16.56 22.28
N GLY A 864 -5.56 16.69 22.71
CA GLY A 864 -5.94 17.35 23.96
C GLY A 864 -5.37 16.67 25.21
N ILE A 865 -5.25 15.34 25.23
CA ILE A 865 -4.70 14.61 26.38
C ILE A 865 -3.18 14.68 26.49
N LEU A 866 -2.49 15.03 25.40
CA LEU A 866 -1.03 15.16 25.36
C LEU A 866 -0.51 16.40 26.09
N SER A 867 -1.39 17.30 26.57
CA SER A 867 -0.98 18.49 27.33
C SER A 867 0.10 19.29 26.59
N LEU A 868 -0.20 19.61 25.33
CA LEU A 868 0.65 20.36 24.40
C LEU A 868 0.72 21.83 24.84
N SER A 869 1.88 22.48 24.69
CA SER A 869 2.04 23.92 24.96
C SER A 869 2.07 24.77 23.69
N ARG A 870 2.27 24.16 22.52
CA ARG A 870 2.46 24.88 21.25
C ARG A 870 2.18 23.99 20.03
N VAL A 871 1.63 24.59 18.98
CA VAL A 871 1.59 24.00 17.62
C VAL A 871 2.60 24.74 16.75
N HIS A 872 3.40 24.00 15.99
CA HIS A 872 4.32 24.53 14.99
C HIS A 872 4.00 23.93 13.62
N LEU A 873 3.45 24.74 12.73
CA LEU A 873 3.12 24.32 11.37
C LEU A 873 4.33 24.55 10.44
N ASN A 874 4.80 23.46 9.84
CA ASN A 874 5.90 23.44 8.86
C ASN A 874 5.40 23.16 7.44
N SER A 875 4.33 22.38 7.31
CA SER A 875 3.64 22.22 6.04
C SER A 875 2.18 21.86 6.28
N ASP A 876 1.30 22.35 5.42
CA ASP A 876 -0.10 21.94 5.37
C ASP A 876 -0.38 21.00 4.18
N ILE A 877 0.65 20.56 3.45
CA ILE A 877 0.49 19.64 2.32
C ILE A 877 -0.05 18.29 2.82
N GLY A 878 -1.03 17.75 2.09
CA GLY A 878 -1.69 16.49 2.45
C GLY A 878 -2.84 16.65 3.47
N TYR A 879 -3.12 17.87 3.94
CA TYR A 879 -4.21 18.16 4.88
C TYR A 879 -5.38 18.96 4.27
N SER A 880 -6.55 18.85 4.90
CA SER A 880 -7.65 19.80 4.70
C SER A 880 -7.30 21.18 5.27
N SER A 881 -8.08 22.21 4.93
CA SER A 881 -7.90 23.58 5.45
C SER A 881 -8.03 23.67 6.97
N ASP A 882 -8.73 22.72 7.59
CA ASP A 882 -9.07 22.73 9.02
C ASP A 882 -7.84 22.46 9.90
N ILE A 883 -6.73 22.00 9.31
CA ILE A 883 -5.45 21.81 10.01
C ILE A 883 -4.94 23.12 10.63
N TRP A 884 -5.24 24.25 9.99
CA TRP A 884 -4.86 25.58 10.47
C TRP A 884 -5.62 25.98 11.75
N ASP A 885 -6.74 25.33 12.03
CA ASP A 885 -7.59 25.65 13.16
C ASP A 885 -7.27 24.77 14.39
N ILE A 886 -6.32 23.82 14.28
CA ILE A 886 -5.93 22.92 15.38
C ILE A 886 -5.47 23.70 16.61
N ALA A 887 -4.62 24.72 16.42
CA ALA A 887 -4.08 25.49 17.54
C ALA A 887 -5.19 26.26 18.29
N GLU A 888 -6.15 26.83 17.56
CA GLU A 888 -7.34 27.48 18.14
C GLU A 888 -8.20 26.47 18.89
N LYS A 889 -8.49 25.31 18.30
CA LYS A 889 -9.28 24.24 18.93
C LYS A 889 -8.63 23.68 20.20
N LEU A 890 -7.29 23.65 20.25
CA LEU A 890 -6.52 23.23 21.41
C LEU A 890 -6.25 24.40 22.39
N ASN A 891 -6.64 25.63 22.05
CA ASN A 891 -6.39 26.85 22.82
C ASN A 891 -4.90 27.05 23.18
N ILE A 892 -4.01 26.86 22.21
CA ILE A 892 -2.55 27.00 22.33
C ILE A 892 -1.97 27.81 21.17
N PRO A 893 -0.81 28.48 21.35
CA PRO A 893 -0.23 29.31 20.30
C PRO A 893 0.19 28.51 19.05
N LEU A 894 -0.05 29.10 17.88
CA LEU A 894 0.39 28.63 16.57
C LEU A 894 1.66 29.37 16.13
N ASP A 895 2.75 28.66 15.92
CA ASP A 895 3.92 29.17 15.22
C ASP A 895 4.00 28.55 13.81
N VAL A 896 4.53 29.30 12.84
CA VAL A 896 4.65 28.86 11.44
C VAL A 896 6.06 29.10 10.94
N THR A 897 6.68 28.13 10.28
CA THR A 897 7.92 28.35 9.52
C THR A 897 7.66 28.29 8.03
N ILE A 898 8.08 29.34 7.31
CA ILE A 898 7.97 29.42 5.86
C ILE A 898 9.08 28.60 5.21
N HIS A 899 8.74 27.43 4.70
CA HIS A 899 9.67 26.54 3.99
C HIS A 899 9.64 26.70 2.48
N ASP A 900 8.54 27.23 1.93
CA ASP A 900 8.33 27.44 0.50
C ASP A 900 7.39 28.64 0.24
N TYR A 901 7.12 28.94 -1.02
CA TYR A 901 6.23 30.05 -1.40
C TYR A 901 4.79 29.63 -1.68
N THR A 902 4.33 28.51 -1.10
CA THR A 902 2.94 28.04 -1.21
C THR A 902 1.97 29.14 -0.81
N ALA A 903 2.26 29.91 0.24
CA ALA A 903 1.40 31.00 0.70
C ALA A 903 1.17 32.10 -0.36
N ILE A 904 2.13 32.30 -1.27
CA ILE A 904 2.09 33.35 -2.29
C ILE A 904 1.55 32.82 -3.62
N CYS A 905 1.94 31.60 -4.00
CA CYS A 905 1.69 31.03 -5.32
C CYS A 905 1.45 29.51 -5.26
N PRO A 906 0.37 28.99 -5.89
CA PRO A 906 0.07 27.55 -5.91
C PRO A 906 1.03 26.72 -6.80
N ARG A 907 2.00 27.36 -7.46
CA ARG A 907 3.15 26.71 -8.14
C ARG A 907 4.43 26.71 -7.29
N VAL A 908 4.40 27.22 -6.05
CA VAL A 908 5.38 27.10 -4.96
C VAL A 908 6.81 27.62 -5.21
N THR A 909 7.31 27.56 -6.44
CA THR A 909 8.71 27.82 -6.85
C THR A 909 8.84 29.03 -7.78
N PHE A 910 7.74 29.75 -8.03
CA PHE A 910 7.64 30.87 -8.99
C PHE A 910 8.10 30.55 -10.42
N ASN A 911 8.15 29.27 -10.80
CA ASN A 911 8.51 28.87 -12.15
C ASN A 911 7.28 28.78 -13.06
N VAL A 912 7.40 29.34 -14.27
CA VAL A 912 6.46 29.08 -15.38
C VAL A 912 6.66 27.65 -15.92
N GLY A 913 5.76 27.15 -16.78
CA GLY A 913 5.75 25.74 -17.22
C GLY A 913 7.06 25.22 -17.86
N ASN A 914 7.95 26.10 -18.29
CA ASN A 914 9.26 25.76 -18.87
C ASN A 914 10.44 25.82 -17.86
N GLY A 915 10.17 26.01 -16.56
CA GLY A 915 11.21 26.09 -15.53
C GLY A 915 11.82 27.47 -15.32
N ASN A 916 11.44 28.48 -16.10
CA ASN A 916 11.94 29.86 -15.91
C ASN A 916 11.23 30.57 -14.75
N TYR A 917 11.97 31.42 -14.05
CA TYR A 917 11.44 32.29 -13.02
C TYR A 917 10.50 33.35 -13.62
N CYS A 918 9.32 33.52 -13.02
CA CYS A 918 8.27 34.39 -13.56
C CYS A 918 8.45 35.89 -13.24
N GLY A 919 9.44 36.26 -12.42
CA GLY A 919 9.65 37.65 -12.01
C GLY A 919 8.66 38.17 -10.97
N GLU A 920 7.87 37.29 -10.34
CA GLU A 920 6.96 37.64 -9.24
C GLU A 920 5.96 38.78 -9.56
N PRO A 921 5.09 38.62 -10.57
CA PRO A 921 4.08 39.62 -10.85
C PRO A 921 3.19 39.86 -9.62
N GLN A 922 2.92 41.14 -9.34
CA GLN A 922 2.13 41.55 -8.18
C GLN A 922 0.64 41.34 -8.45
N GLU A 923 0.19 41.70 -9.65
CA GLU A 923 -1.20 41.59 -10.09
C GLU A 923 -1.68 40.12 -10.15
N PRO A 924 -2.65 39.70 -9.32
CA PRO A 924 -3.15 38.33 -9.29
C PRO A 924 -3.63 37.82 -10.65
N ASN A 925 -4.27 38.67 -11.46
CA ASN A 925 -4.76 38.32 -12.79
C ASN A 925 -3.66 37.87 -13.76
N GLN A 926 -2.41 38.32 -13.58
CA GLN A 926 -1.28 37.83 -14.36
C GLN A 926 -0.88 36.41 -13.93
N CYS A 927 -0.91 36.16 -12.61
CA CYS A 927 -0.67 34.83 -12.07
C CYS A 927 -1.78 33.86 -12.47
N ASP A 928 -3.05 34.28 -12.49
CA ASP A 928 -4.18 33.43 -12.89
C ASP A 928 -3.99 32.88 -14.32
N ARG A 929 -3.63 33.74 -15.28
CA ARG A 929 -3.29 33.30 -16.64
C ARG A 929 -2.12 32.30 -16.68
N CYS A 930 -1.13 32.47 -15.81
CA CYS A 930 -0.05 31.50 -15.67
C CYS A 930 -0.56 30.15 -15.13
N ILE A 931 -1.45 30.16 -14.13
CA ILE A 931 -2.05 28.94 -13.57
C ILE A 931 -2.97 28.25 -14.59
N GLU A 932 -3.75 29.00 -15.37
CA GLU A 932 -4.58 28.45 -16.45
C GLU A 932 -3.74 27.73 -17.52
N ASN A 933 -2.62 28.33 -17.92
CA ASN A 933 -1.77 27.76 -18.97
C ASN A 933 -0.88 26.61 -18.50
N ASN A 934 -0.44 26.63 -17.24
CA ASN A 934 0.60 25.72 -16.76
C ASN A 934 0.16 24.81 -15.60
N GLY A 935 -1.02 25.04 -15.02
CA GLY A 935 -1.54 24.34 -13.85
C GLY A 935 -0.93 24.77 -12.51
N THR A 936 -1.46 24.20 -11.44
CA THR A 936 -0.86 24.23 -10.09
C THR A 936 0.01 22.98 -9.88
N TYR A 937 0.76 22.89 -8.77
CA TYR A 937 1.29 21.59 -8.37
C TYR A 937 0.14 20.63 -8.01
N GLY A 938 0.21 19.38 -8.49
CA GLY A 938 -0.93 18.45 -8.46
C GLY A 938 -1.56 18.26 -7.08
N TYR A 939 -0.76 18.24 -6.01
CA TYR A 939 -1.24 18.11 -4.63
C TYR A 939 -1.95 19.37 -4.08
N LEU A 940 -1.78 20.54 -4.72
CA LEU A 940 -2.45 21.79 -4.36
C LEU A 940 -3.69 22.07 -5.21
N GLN A 941 -3.90 21.36 -6.32
CA GLN A 941 -5.02 21.63 -7.24
C GLN A 941 -6.38 21.56 -6.55
N SER A 942 -6.60 20.56 -5.69
CA SER A 942 -7.84 20.42 -4.93
C SER A 942 -8.07 21.60 -3.99
N ARG A 943 -7.03 22.06 -3.29
CA ARG A 943 -7.12 23.23 -2.41
C ARG A 943 -7.37 24.51 -3.20
N PHE A 944 -6.64 24.72 -4.30
CA PHE A 944 -6.81 25.89 -5.15
C PHE A 944 -8.26 25.98 -5.66
N ASN A 945 -8.84 24.82 -6.01
CA ASN A 945 -10.24 24.73 -6.40
C ASN A 945 -11.22 25.11 -5.29
N LYS A 946 -10.95 24.68 -4.04
CA LYS A 946 -11.81 24.96 -2.88
C LYS A 946 -11.71 26.40 -2.40
N VAL A 947 -10.53 27.01 -2.51
CA VAL A 947 -10.26 28.37 -2.00
C VAL A 947 -10.81 29.46 -2.92
N GLY A 948 -11.16 29.14 -4.17
CA GLY A 948 -11.82 30.09 -5.07
C GLY A 948 -11.29 30.10 -6.50
N LYS A 949 -10.36 29.21 -6.85
CA LYS A 949 -9.76 29.08 -8.21
C LYS A 949 -9.09 30.36 -8.74
N SER A 950 -8.63 31.24 -7.85
CA SER A 950 -7.86 32.42 -8.23
C SER A 950 -6.69 32.63 -7.29
N VAL A 951 -5.63 33.25 -7.79
CA VAL A 951 -4.44 33.60 -6.99
C VAL A 951 -4.78 34.69 -5.97
N ALA A 952 -5.77 35.55 -6.25
CA ALA A 952 -6.29 36.51 -5.28
C ALA A 952 -6.90 35.79 -4.06
N SER A 953 -7.87 34.89 -4.29
CA SER A 953 -8.50 34.12 -3.21
C SER A 953 -7.50 33.22 -2.47
N TRP A 954 -6.54 32.65 -3.19
CA TRP A 954 -5.44 31.88 -2.62
C TRP A 954 -4.60 32.70 -1.63
N ARG A 955 -4.18 33.91 -2.03
CA ARG A 955 -3.42 34.82 -1.18
C ARG A 955 -4.24 35.31 0.00
N ASP A 956 -5.52 35.61 -0.18
CA ASP A 956 -6.43 36.01 0.90
C ASP A 956 -6.58 34.89 1.96
N PHE A 957 -6.68 33.64 1.51
CA PHE A 957 -6.71 32.48 2.41
C PHE A 957 -5.44 32.39 3.26
N TYR A 958 -4.25 32.37 2.65
CA TYR A 958 -3.01 32.27 3.44
C TYR A 958 -2.70 33.53 4.25
N LYS A 959 -3.08 34.71 3.77
CA LYS A 959 -3.02 35.94 4.57
C LYS A 959 -3.81 35.80 5.87
N SER A 960 -5.05 35.32 5.77
CA SER A 960 -5.90 35.06 6.93
C SER A 960 -5.27 34.04 7.89
N LYS A 961 -4.80 32.91 7.36
CA LYS A 961 -4.17 31.84 8.16
C LYS A 961 -2.84 32.23 8.80
N LEU A 962 -1.99 32.99 8.11
CA LEU A 962 -0.74 33.49 8.67
C LEU A 962 -0.99 34.60 9.70
N SER A 963 -2.04 35.40 9.54
CA SER A 963 -2.39 36.47 10.50
C SER A 963 -2.83 35.92 11.86
N SER A 964 -3.31 34.67 11.94
CA SER A 964 -3.64 34.02 13.21
C SER A 964 -2.43 33.39 13.91
N ALA A 965 -1.28 33.30 13.24
CA ALA A 965 -0.07 32.78 13.84
C ALA A 965 0.47 33.73 14.93
N ASN A 966 0.84 33.17 16.07
CA ASN A 966 1.56 33.86 17.13
C ASN A 966 2.95 34.32 16.66
N THR A 967 3.67 33.50 15.88
CA THR A 967 4.94 33.89 15.27
C THR A 967 5.12 33.23 13.91
N ILE A 968 5.59 34.01 12.93
CA ILE A 968 5.95 33.53 11.59
C ILE A 968 7.47 33.62 11.47
N TYR A 969 8.12 32.50 11.18
CA TYR A 969 9.56 32.41 10.96
C TYR A 969 9.88 32.31 9.47
N ALA A 970 10.86 33.09 9.02
CA ALA A 970 11.50 32.93 7.71
C ALA A 970 12.96 32.49 7.88
N PRO A 971 13.43 31.50 7.11
CA PRO A 971 14.81 31.02 7.19
C PRO A 971 15.87 32.03 6.72
N ASP A 972 15.48 33.06 5.96
CA ASP A 972 16.39 34.06 5.43
C ASP A 972 15.69 35.42 5.28
N GLU A 973 16.46 36.50 5.28
CA GLU A 973 15.99 37.87 5.04
C GLU A 973 15.28 37.99 3.67
N ASP A 974 15.79 37.35 2.61
CA ASP A 974 15.16 37.37 1.28
C ASP A 974 13.73 36.78 1.32
N VAL A 975 13.53 35.70 2.09
CA VAL A 975 12.20 35.10 2.28
C VAL A 975 11.28 36.06 3.04
N ALA A 976 11.76 36.68 4.11
CA ALA A 976 10.99 37.66 4.88
C ALA A 976 10.56 38.86 4.02
N GLN A 977 11.47 39.39 3.20
CA GLN A 977 11.18 40.49 2.29
C GLN A 977 10.14 40.12 1.23
N ARG A 978 10.21 38.92 0.66
CA ARG A 978 9.22 38.42 -0.30
C ARG A 978 7.85 38.22 0.33
N ILE A 979 7.78 37.64 1.53
CA ILE A 979 6.51 37.52 2.26
C ILE A 979 5.92 38.90 2.52
N LYS A 980 6.73 39.87 2.97
CA LYS A 980 6.31 41.25 3.22
C LYS A 980 5.86 41.98 1.95
N LYS A 981 6.42 41.65 0.78
CA LYS A 981 6.00 42.21 -0.52
C LYS A 981 4.53 41.90 -0.82
N TYR A 982 4.07 40.69 -0.49
CA TYR A 982 2.69 40.24 -0.74
C TYR A 982 1.76 40.46 0.47
N PHE A 983 2.30 40.42 1.68
CA PHE A 983 1.57 40.51 2.94
C PHE A 983 2.24 41.53 3.87
N PRO A 984 2.17 42.84 3.57
CA PRO A 984 2.94 43.88 4.26
C PRO A 984 2.60 44.03 5.74
N GLU A 985 1.41 43.61 6.15
CA GLU A 985 0.95 43.60 7.55
C GLU A 985 1.54 42.48 8.41
N LEU A 986 2.07 41.42 7.81
CA LEU A 986 2.58 40.28 8.57
C LEU A 986 3.95 40.60 9.18
N LYS A 987 4.10 40.27 10.47
CA LYS A 987 5.38 40.36 11.17
C LYS A 987 6.11 39.03 11.04
N VAL A 988 7.20 39.05 10.28
CA VAL A 988 8.04 37.87 10.03
C VAL A 988 9.35 38.00 10.79
N SER A 989 9.66 37.00 11.61
CA SER A 989 10.92 36.87 12.34
C SER A 989 11.92 36.06 11.52
N ILE A 990 13.15 36.54 11.38
CA ILE A 990 14.19 35.81 10.65
C ILE A 990 14.85 34.82 11.60
N ARG A 991 14.80 33.55 11.24
CA ARG A 991 15.39 32.45 11.99
C ARG A 991 15.97 31.42 11.01
N PRO A 992 17.28 31.47 10.74
CA PRO A 992 17.95 30.50 9.90
C PRO A 992 17.77 29.06 10.40
N HIS A 993 17.74 28.10 9.46
CA HIS A 993 17.71 26.69 9.83
C HIS A 993 19.03 26.27 10.48
N GLU A 994 18.91 25.48 11.54
CA GLU A 994 20.05 24.96 12.30
C GLU A 994 20.73 23.83 11.50
N HIS A 995 22.05 23.72 11.64
CA HIS A 995 22.86 22.64 11.06
C HIS A 995 23.82 22.11 12.12
N GLN A 996 24.24 20.87 11.94
CA GLN A 996 25.24 20.22 12.78
C GLN A 996 26.62 20.36 12.13
N GLY A 997 27.67 20.48 12.96
CA GLY A 997 29.04 20.65 12.51
C GLY A 997 29.54 22.10 12.54
N SER A 998 30.85 22.26 12.64
CA SER A 998 31.52 23.56 12.55
C SER A 998 31.91 23.84 11.11
N MET A 999 31.60 25.05 10.62
CA MET A 999 32.07 25.50 9.30
C MET A 999 33.61 25.54 9.27
N PRO A 1000 34.27 24.88 8.32
CA PRO A 1000 35.71 24.99 8.16
C PRO A 1000 36.10 26.39 7.65
N GLU A 1001 37.39 26.72 7.69
CA GLU A 1001 37.90 27.90 6.98
C GLU A 1001 37.83 27.62 5.47
N ILE A 1002 36.86 28.23 4.79
CA ILE A 1002 36.66 28.05 3.35
C ILE A 1002 37.48 29.11 2.60
N ARG A 1003 38.45 28.64 1.81
CA ARG A 1003 39.26 29.51 0.95
C ARG A 1003 38.79 29.42 -0.48
N ARG A 1004 38.98 30.52 -1.21
CA ARG A 1004 38.81 30.50 -2.67
C ARG A 1004 39.77 29.45 -3.24
N PRO A 1005 39.30 28.54 -4.10
CA PRO A 1005 40.13 27.45 -4.58
C PRO A 1005 41.27 28.01 -5.45
N VAL A 1006 42.46 27.46 -5.28
CA VAL A 1006 43.61 27.71 -6.15
C VAL A 1006 43.81 26.43 -6.96
N VAL A 1007 43.78 26.55 -8.28
CA VAL A 1007 43.95 25.43 -9.20
C VAL A 1007 45.17 25.71 -10.07
N ASP A 1008 46.10 24.76 -10.14
CA ASP A 1008 47.35 24.97 -10.85
C ASP A 1008 47.11 25.21 -12.36
N PRO A 1009 47.95 26.02 -13.04
CA PRO A 1009 47.84 26.24 -14.47
C PRO A 1009 47.85 24.92 -15.26
N GLY A 1010 46.72 24.59 -15.89
CA GLY A 1010 46.53 23.35 -16.66
C GLY A 1010 45.84 22.21 -15.91
N GLU A 1011 45.56 22.35 -14.61
CA GLU A 1011 44.71 21.41 -13.87
C GLU A 1011 43.23 21.62 -14.21
N ILE A 1012 42.46 20.52 -14.22
CA ILE A 1012 41.01 20.53 -14.43
C ILE A 1012 40.31 21.01 -13.14
N MET A 1013 39.52 22.06 -13.25
CA MET A 1013 38.67 22.58 -12.19
C MET A 1013 37.41 21.71 -12.03
N ARG A 1014 37.36 20.93 -10.95
CA ARG A 1014 36.25 20.03 -10.57
C ARG A 1014 35.15 20.75 -9.79
N ILE A 1015 33.92 20.68 -10.28
CA ILE A 1015 32.76 21.42 -9.79
C ILE A 1015 31.67 20.46 -9.29
N ALA A 1016 31.27 20.57 -8.02
CA ALA A 1016 30.16 19.82 -7.46
C ALA A 1016 28.82 20.48 -7.83
N VAL A 1017 27.84 19.67 -8.22
CA VAL A 1017 26.43 20.06 -8.34
C VAL A 1017 25.62 19.09 -7.47
N ILE A 1018 25.01 19.59 -6.40
CA ILE A 1018 24.50 18.73 -5.32
C ILE A 1018 22.97 18.66 -5.34
N GLY A 1019 22.42 17.45 -5.40
CA GLY A 1019 21.00 17.15 -5.22
C GLY A 1019 20.28 16.67 -6.50
N ALA A 1020 18.95 16.66 -6.43
CA ALA A 1020 18.09 16.31 -7.57
C ALA A 1020 17.87 17.54 -8.48
N ILE A 1021 18.49 17.55 -9.67
CA ILE A 1021 18.50 18.71 -10.56
C ILE A 1021 17.40 18.60 -11.62
N GLY A 1022 16.22 19.13 -11.28
CA GLY A 1022 15.13 19.33 -12.23
C GLY A 1022 15.17 20.70 -12.94
N PRO A 1023 14.16 21.01 -13.79
CA PRO A 1023 14.06 22.30 -14.45
C PRO A 1023 14.07 23.48 -13.47
N HIS A 1024 13.35 23.34 -12.34
CA HIS A 1024 13.28 24.34 -11.28
C HIS A 1024 14.59 24.53 -10.50
N LYS A 1025 15.56 23.61 -10.62
CA LYS A 1025 16.91 23.70 -10.05
C LYS A 1025 17.96 24.10 -11.09
N GLY A 1026 17.53 24.49 -12.30
CA GLY A 1026 18.42 25.04 -13.32
C GLY A 1026 19.02 24.03 -14.29
N PHE A 1027 18.36 22.88 -14.51
CA PHE A 1027 18.86 21.84 -15.43
C PHE A 1027 19.28 22.39 -16.80
N GLU A 1028 18.46 23.23 -17.44
CA GLU A 1028 18.80 23.79 -18.76
C GLU A 1028 20.07 24.66 -18.76
N LEU A 1029 20.27 25.43 -17.70
CA LEU A 1029 21.45 26.28 -17.55
C LEU A 1029 22.68 25.43 -17.25
N LEU A 1030 22.55 24.40 -16.42
CA LEU A 1030 23.62 23.42 -16.16
C LEU A 1030 24.02 22.69 -17.45
N ARG A 1031 23.05 22.18 -18.22
CA ARG A 1031 23.27 21.54 -19.51
C ARG A 1031 24.04 22.46 -20.46
N ALA A 1032 23.61 23.71 -20.58
CA ALA A 1032 24.29 24.70 -21.42
C ALA A 1032 25.73 24.99 -20.95
N CYS A 1033 26.00 25.01 -19.63
CA CYS A 1033 27.36 25.16 -19.08
C CYS A 1033 28.25 23.97 -19.45
N ILE A 1034 27.75 22.75 -19.29
CA ILE A 1034 28.43 21.50 -19.63
C ILE A 1034 28.76 21.47 -21.13
N GLU A 1035 27.77 21.72 -21.98
CA GLU A 1035 27.90 21.75 -23.44
C GLU A 1035 28.94 22.76 -23.90
N HIS A 1036 28.85 23.98 -23.38
CA HIS A 1036 29.81 25.03 -23.71
C HIS A 1036 31.22 24.66 -23.26
N ALA A 1037 31.39 24.10 -22.04
CA ALA A 1037 32.69 23.67 -21.55
C ALA A 1037 33.30 22.55 -22.40
N TYR A 1038 32.48 21.57 -22.81
CA TYR A 1038 32.89 20.44 -23.63
C TYR A 1038 33.34 20.90 -25.03
N HIS A 1039 32.50 21.69 -25.72
CA HIS A 1039 32.81 22.14 -27.09
C HIS A 1039 33.94 23.15 -27.15
N ALA A 1040 34.13 23.97 -26.11
CA ALA A 1040 35.24 24.92 -26.04
C ALA A 1040 36.51 24.32 -25.42
N ASN A 1041 36.54 23.02 -25.10
CA ASN A 1041 37.65 22.34 -24.42
C ASN A 1041 38.14 23.08 -23.17
N LEU A 1042 37.21 23.59 -22.36
CA LEU A 1042 37.56 24.27 -21.11
C LEU A 1042 38.00 23.25 -20.06
N PRO A 1043 38.97 23.56 -19.20
CA PRO A 1043 39.44 22.67 -18.13
C PRO A 1043 38.44 22.65 -16.97
N LEU A 1044 37.19 22.26 -17.24
CA LEU A 1044 36.09 22.18 -16.28
C LEU A 1044 35.50 20.77 -16.29
N GLN A 1045 35.27 20.22 -15.11
CA GLN A 1045 34.61 18.94 -14.91
C GLN A 1045 33.46 19.10 -13.91
N PHE A 1046 32.29 18.56 -14.23
CA PHE A 1046 31.09 18.67 -13.41
C PHE A 1046 30.77 17.33 -12.76
N SER A 1047 30.78 17.28 -11.43
CA SER A 1047 30.36 16.13 -10.64
C SER A 1047 28.98 16.39 -10.06
N ILE A 1048 27.97 15.80 -10.66
CA ILE A 1048 26.58 15.84 -10.22
C ILE A 1048 26.44 14.79 -9.11
N ILE A 1049 26.55 15.25 -7.87
CA ILE A 1049 26.33 14.45 -6.67
C ILE A 1049 24.83 14.38 -6.44
N GLY A 1050 24.20 13.37 -7.05
CA GLY A 1050 22.75 13.27 -7.22
C GLY A 1050 22.38 12.78 -8.61
N TYR A 1051 21.19 13.19 -9.06
CA TYR A 1051 20.64 12.86 -10.38
C TYR A 1051 19.95 14.08 -10.99
N THR A 1052 19.72 14.06 -12.30
CA THR A 1052 19.03 15.10 -13.03
C THR A 1052 17.72 14.60 -13.64
N CYS A 1053 16.90 15.50 -14.19
CA CYS A 1053 15.71 15.08 -14.94
C CYS A 1053 16.02 14.38 -16.27
N ASN A 1054 17.27 14.44 -16.77
CA ASN A 1054 17.69 13.78 -18.00
C ASN A 1054 19.18 13.38 -17.97
N ASP A 1055 19.53 12.40 -17.13
CA ASP A 1055 20.91 11.91 -17.00
C ASP A 1055 21.48 11.36 -18.32
N SER A 1056 20.63 10.76 -19.16
CA SER A 1056 21.03 10.21 -20.45
C SER A 1056 21.59 11.26 -21.41
N GLU A 1057 21.09 12.49 -21.32
CA GLU A 1057 21.58 13.59 -22.15
C GLU A 1057 22.96 14.05 -21.69
N LEU A 1058 23.16 14.24 -20.38
CA LEU A 1058 24.42 14.72 -19.83
C LEU A 1058 25.55 13.68 -19.88
N LYS A 1059 25.22 12.38 -19.88
CA LYS A 1059 26.21 11.28 -20.00
C LYS A 1059 26.92 11.23 -21.36
N ASN A 1060 26.49 12.00 -22.35
CA ASN A 1060 27.17 12.10 -23.64
C ASN A 1060 28.41 13.00 -23.60
N TYR A 1061 28.66 13.69 -22.48
CA TYR A 1061 29.80 14.58 -22.30
C TYR A 1061 30.80 13.98 -21.31
N ASP A 1062 32.05 13.78 -21.74
CA ASP A 1062 33.11 13.18 -20.92
C ASP A 1062 33.59 14.09 -19.76
N ASN A 1063 33.12 15.34 -19.71
CA ASN A 1063 33.38 16.28 -18.63
C ASN A 1063 32.31 16.25 -17.52
N VAL A 1064 31.45 15.23 -17.48
CA VAL A 1064 30.38 15.07 -16.48
C VAL A 1064 30.44 13.72 -15.78
N PHE A 1065 30.31 13.73 -14.46
CA PHE A 1065 30.09 12.55 -13.63
C PHE A 1065 28.75 12.67 -12.91
N ILE A 1066 27.98 11.57 -12.85
CA ILE A 1066 26.68 11.52 -12.16
C ILE A 1066 26.70 10.36 -11.20
N THR A 1067 26.59 10.63 -9.91
CA THR A 1067 26.66 9.59 -8.86
C THR A 1067 25.36 8.80 -8.73
N GLY A 1068 24.24 9.40 -9.15
CA GLY A 1068 22.90 8.89 -8.85
C GLY A 1068 22.41 9.34 -7.48
N LYS A 1069 21.24 8.86 -7.07
CA LYS A 1069 20.65 9.16 -5.77
C LYS A 1069 21.58 8.67 -4.65
N PHE A 1070 21.77 9.50 -3.63
CA PHE A 1070 22.59 9.22 -2.45
C PHE A 1070 21.77 9.41 -1.16
N GLU A 1071 22.21 8.78 -0.08
CA GLU A 1071 21.73 9.04 1.29
C GLU A 1071 22.56 10.15 1.92
N GLN A 1072 21.96 10.98 2.77
CA GLN A 1072 22.58 12.24 3.23
C GLN A 1072 23.92 12.05 3.96
N ASP A 1073 24.11 10.93 4.65
CA ASP A 1073 25.35 10.55 5.33
C ASP A 1073 26.49 10.18 4.36
N GLN A 1074 26.17 9.81 3.12
CA GLN A 1074 27.15 9.52 2.06
C GLN A 1074 27.71 10.79 1.41
N LEU A 1075 27.00 11.92 1.52
CA LEU A 1075 27.34 13.15 0.82
C LEU A 1075 28.77 13.64 1.08
N PRO A 1076 29.30 13.68 2.33
CA PRO A 1076 30.68 14.08 2.57
C PRO A 1076 31.68 13.20 1.83
N HIS A 1077 31.51 11.88 1.87
CA HIS A 1077 32.38 10.94 1.16
C HIS A 1077 32.32 11.14 -0.36
N LEU A 1078 31.12 11.35 -0.93
CA LEU A 1078 30.97 11.59 -2.36
C LEU A 1078 31.63 12.90 -2.80
N LEU A 1079 31.56 13.95 -1.98
CA LEU A 1079 32.24 15.21 -2.26
C LEU A 1079 33.77 15.06 -2.18
N ASP A 1080 34.27 14.29 -1.21
CA ASP A 1080 35.69 13.97 -1.06
C ASP A 1080 36.22 13.10 -2.21
N GLU A 1081 35.48 12.05 -2.61
CA GLU A 1081 35.84 11.14 -3.70
C GLU A 1081 36.01 11.87 -5.03
N HIS A 1082 35.11 12.82 -5.30
CA HIS A 1082 35.16 13.64 -6.51
C HIS A 1082 36.14 14.83 -6.40
N ASN A 1083 36.77 15.03 -5.24
CA ASN A 1083 37.78 16.06 -4.96
C ASN A 1083 37.43 17.42 -5.58
N CYS A 1084 36.19 17.87 -5.37
CA CYS A 1084 35.67 19.08 -5.98
C CYS A 1084 36.30 20.34 -5.36
N HIS A 1085 36.47 21.40 -6.14
CA HIS A 1085 37.03 22.67 -5.68
C HIS A 1085 35.95 23.71 -5.35
N ALA A 1086 34.82 23.65 -6.03
CA ALA A 1086 33.71 24.58 -5.90
C ALA A 1086 32.37 23.85 -6.06
N ALA A 1087 31.31 24.45 -5.54
CA ALA A 1087 29.95 23.95 -5.68
C ALA A 1087 29.09 24.95 -6.47
N LEU A 1088 28.34 24.47 -7.47
CA LEU A 1088 27.58 25.31 -8.39
C LEU A 1088 26.07 25.18 -8.14
N PHE A 1089 25.40 26.32 -7.96
CA PHE A 1089 23.96 26.41 -7.70
C PHE A 1089 23.29 27.33 -8.72
N LEU A 1090 22.46 26.72 -9.59
CA LEU A 1090 21.85 27.37 -10.75
C LEU A 1090 20.33 27.47 -10.66
N THR A 1091 19.73 27.42 -9.46
CA THR A 1091 18.28 27.57 -9.28
C THR A 1091 17.82 28.92 -9.86
N PRO A 1092 17.00 28.94 -10.94
CA PRO A 1092 16.63 30.19 -11.61
C PRO A 1092 15.71 31.10 -10.78
N GLY A 1093 14.86 30.48 -9.95
CA GLY A 1093 13.98 31.16 -9.00
C GLY A 1093 14.60 31.26 -7.60
N PRO A 1094 13.99 32.04 -6.69
CA PRO A 1094 14.48 32.16 -5.33
C PRO A 1094 14.32 30.84 -4.56
N GLU A 1095 15.39 30.38 -3.93
CA GLU A 1095 15.33 29.35 -2.89
C GLU A 1095 15.01 29.98 -1.54
N THR A 1096 14.33 29.24 -0.66
CA THR A 1096 14.05 29.69 0.71
C THR A 1096 15.21 29.48 1.67
N PHE A 1097 16.04 28.45 1.47
CA PHE A 1097 17.22 28.21 2.32
C PHE A 1097 18.39 27.48 1.63
N SER A 1098 18.14 26.33 0.99
CA SER A 1098 19.13 25.39 0.42
C SER A 1098 20.03 24.71 1.48
N TYR A 1099 19.66 23.48 1.87
CA TYR A 1099 20.51 22.61 2.69
C TYR A 1099 21.77 22.17 1.95
N THR A 1100 21.68 21.95 0.64
CA THR A 1100 22.83 21.61 -0.20
C THR A 1100 23.91 22.70 -0.22
N LEU A 1101 23.53 23.98 -0.06
CA LEU A 1101 24.50 25.06 0.16
C LEU A 1101 25.20 24.92 1.52
N THR A 1102 24.47 24.57 2.58
CA THR A 1102 25.07 24.31 3.89
C THR A 1102 26.04 23.13 3.82
N GLU A 1103 25.67 22.05 3.14
CA GLU A 1103 26.51 20.85 2.98
C GLU A 1103 27.78 21.15 2.16
N ALA A 1104 27.67 21.95 1.09
CA ALA A 1104 28.83 22.41 0.34
C ALA A 1104 29.80 23.22 1.20
N LEU A 1105 29.28 24.16 2.00
CA LEU A 1105 30.08 24.97 2.92
C LEU A 1105 30.75 24.10 3.99
N LEU A 1106 30.01 23.17 4.60
CA LEU A 1106 30.57 22.23 5.59
C LEU A 1106 31.68 21.33 5.00
N SER A 1107 31.59 21.04 3.71
CA SER A 1107 32.60 20.26 2.97
C SER A 1107 33.76 21.12 2.46
N GLY A 1108 33.84 22.40 2.85
CA GLY A 1108 34.94 23.27 2.45
C GLY A 1108 34.84 23.83 1.02
N LEU A 1109 33.73 23.61 0.31
CA LEU A 1109 33.60 23.99 -1.09
C LEU A 1109 33.24 25.47 -1.25
N TRP A 1110 33.82 26.12 -2.26
CA TRP A 1110 33.49 27.50 -2.62
C TRP A 1110 32.19 27.55 -3.43
N PRO A 1111 31.09 28.14 -2.92
CA PRO A 1111 29.83 28.15 -3.65
C PRO A 1111 29.81 29.22 -4.75
N VAL A 1112 29.27 28.88 -5.91
CA VAL A 1112 28.97 29.79 -7.02
C VAL A 1112 27.47 29.78 -7.25
N VAL A 1113 26.82 30.92 -7.08
CA VAL A 1113 25.34 31.03 -7.00
C VAL A 1113 24.81 32.11 -7.94
N LEU A 1114 23.59 31.92 -8.45
CA LEU A 1114 22.84 33.00 -9.12
C LEU A 1114 22.46 34.11 -8.12
N PRO A 1115 22.23 35.36 -8.56
CA PRO A 1115 22.01 36.52 -7.68
C PRO A 1115 20.61 36.59 -7.06
N ILE A 1116 19.97 35.44 -6.79
CA ILE A 1116 18.56 35.36 -6.34
C ILE A 1116 18.39 34.44 -5.13
N GLY A 1117 17.41 34.74 -4.28
CA GLY A 1117 16.99 33.87 -3.18
C GLY A 1117 17.96 33.83 -2.00
N ALA A 1118 17.67 32.91 -1.07
CA ALA A 1118 18.46 32.69 0.13
C ALA A 1118 19.90 32.23 -0.18
N GLN A 1119 20.15 31.56 -1.29
CA GLN A 1119 21.51 31.16 -1.69
C GLN A 1119 22.42 32.39 -1.87
N ALA A 1120 21.98 33.37 -2.66
CA ALA A 1120 22.72 34.62 -2.86
C ALA A 1120 22.81 35.45 -1.57
N SER A 1121 21.72 35.50 -0.80
CA SER A 1121 21.65 36.21 0.48
C SER A 1121 22.71 35.69 1.45
N ARG A 1122 22.78 34.36 1.63
CA ARG A 1122 23.74 33.71 2.53
C ARG A 1122 25.19 33.87 2.07
N VAL A 1123 25.47 33.82 0.77
CA VAL A 1123 26.82 34.11 0.24
C VAL A 1123 27.21 35.57 0.52
N ARG A 1124 26.30 36.54 0.38
CA ARG A 1124 26.57 37.95 0.76
C ARG A 1124 26.89 38.11 2.24
N VAL A 1125 26.11 37.46 3.11
CA VAL A 1125 26.26 37.58 4.57
C VAL A 1125 27.54 36.93 5.07
N THR A 1126 27.89 35.76 4.53
CA THR A 1126 29.10 35.02 4.94
C THR A 1126 30.37 35.58 4.32
N GLY A 1127 30.27 36.24 3.15
CA GLY A 1127 31.43 36.66 2.36
C GLY A 1127 32.18 35.49 1.69
N VAL A 1128 31.61 34.27 1.74
CA VAL A 1128 32.21 33.04 1.21
C VAL A 1128 31.41 32.59 -0.01
N GLY A 1129 32.01 32.72 -1.20
CA GLY A 1129 31.40 32.34 -2.47
C GLY A 1129 31.45 33.41 -3.55
N THR A 1130 30.98 33.06 -4.74
CA THR A 1130 30.85 33.95 -5.89
C THR A 1130 29.39 34.11 -6.26
N ILE A 1131 28.93 35.34 -6.39
CA ILE A 1131 27.59 35.66 -6.90
C ILE A 1131 27.71 36.05 -8.37
N LEU A 1132 26.99 35.32 -9.21
CA LEU A 1132 26.99 35.53 -10.65
C LEU A 1132 26.23 36.82 -11.04
N PRO A 1133 26.56 37.43 -12.19
CA PRO A 1133 25.79 38.56 -12.73
C PRO A 1133 24.31 38.22 -13.00
N GLU A 1134 23.47 39.24 -12.99
CA GLU A 1134 22.08 39.09 -13.46
C GLU A 1134 22.06 38.61 -14.92
N ASN A 1135 21.22 37.62 -15.22
CA ASN A 1135 21.10 36.99 -16.54
C ASN A 1135 22.37 36.29 -17.06
N ALA A 1136 23.26 35.84 -16.16
CA ALA A 1136 24.44 35.07 -16.51
C ALA A 1136 24.07 33.86 -17.40
N ASN A 1137 24.66 33.80 -18.60
CA ASN A 1137 24.54 32.65 -19.49
C ASN A 1137 25.66 31.63 -19.23
N ALA A 1138 25.63 30.49 -19.93
CA ALA A 1138 26.62 29.43 -19.80
C ALA A 1138 28.08 29.88 -19.96
N ARG A 1139 28.35 30.86 -20.83
CA ARG A 1139 29.70 31.40 -21.03
C ARG A 1139 30.14 32.25 -19.85
N ASP A 1140 29.25 33.08 -19.32
CA ASP A 1140 29.54 33.92 -18.14
C ASP A 1140 29.81 33.03 -16.92
N ILE A 1141 29.02 31.97 -16.74
CA ILE A 1141 29.16 31.00 -15.65
C ILE A 1141 30.48 30.25 -15.74
N ASN A 1142 30.79 29.66 -16.90
CA ASN A 1142 32.07 28.97 -17.09
C ASN A 1142 33.26 29.92 -16.94
N SER A 1143 33.14 31.17 -17.37
CA SER A 1143 34.18 32.19 -17.17
C SER A 1143 34.38 32.51 -15.70
N ALA A 1144 33.31 32.61 -14.91
CA ALA A 1144 33.38 32.82 -13.47
C ALA A 1144 34.03 31.63 -12.75
N LEU A 1145 33.72 30.40 -13.16
CA LEU A 1145 34.35 29.19 -12.63
C LEU A 1145 35.85 29.13 -12.94
N LEU A 1146 36.24 29.47 -14.18
CA LEU A 1146 37.65 29.55 -14.56
C LEU A 1146 38.37 30.69 -13.84
N ALA A 1147 37.71 31.82 -13.62
CA ALA A 1147 38.31 32.93 -12.86
C ALA A 1147 38.62 32.56 -11.40
N LEU A 1148 38.03 31.48 -10.86
CA LEU A 1148 38.43 30.97 -9.56
C LEU A 1148 39.86 30.42 -9.56
N SER A 1149 40.31 29.84 -10.69
CA SER A 1149 41.66 29.28 -10.87
C SER A 1149 42.75 30.33 -11.10
N SER A 1150 42.38 31.55 -11.51
CA SER A 1150 43.34 32.58 -11.89
C SER A 1150 43.52 33.63 -10.79
N LEU A 1151 44.46 33.37 -9.87
CA LEU A 1151 45.27 34.38 -9.17
C LEU A 1151 46.46 33.74 -8.45
#